data_AF-A0A377Q766-F1
#
_entry.id   AF-A0A377Q766-F1
#
_cell.length_a   1.000
_cell.length_b   1.000
_cell.length_c   1.000
_cell.angle_alpha   90.00
_cell.angle_beta   90.00
_cell.angle_gamma   90.00
#
_symmetry.space_group_name_H-M   'P 1'
#
loop_
_entity.id
_entity.type
_entity.pdbx_description
1 polymer ?
#
loop_
_entity_poly.entity_id
_entity_poly.type
_entity_poly.pdbx_seq_one_letter_code
_entity_poly.pdbx_strand_id
1 'polypeptide(L)'
;MASIASLGSGSGMDLNGLIDKLMTAEKAPLQTLLLKEASYQAKISAYGSVKSALAAFQTSLKGLSSVQTFRSTTATLADSSIATVNSNSLAQPGSYSLEVSQLAQNQKLTSNAFSSINTGLGTGTLTLQFGTVDSHGTDATGDDTFTANAKKAAFSIDITDKNNSLAGVRDAINLANKGVSASILNDGTGSRLVLTSKDSGAENSIKLTVTDSDGNSTDTAGLSALAYDPAGARNLIETQAAKDAKFKIDGINVSKPTNSVSDAIQGLTINLTKVSSPTSTGATTLAPTTITIGADLSGLKDSIKGFIKAYNELNKTLKDVSSYTPGNATTSAKAAPLNGDSAIRAIQNQMRSVVNEMQGEGSYFKSLSDIGVSFTGYQTDAKGTIVGGATPKGDLSLNEAKLQAAISSHPGDVANLFTVNGVASSNQITFLSGSLATQSGKYAIEVTTPATQAKYSGSALSFFKVDSSNNTKNVTLGGVSASLALDNNDYTTESLAAQIKSKIEADSTLFTSGSDTVKVEYNKLNKNFDISRERVIAGAPPTTQKDSMALAISSAPKPITIDDNNKTLMVSVDGVISQPVTLSKGSYATMADLAAEMQSKINSDESLVRGGKTVGVAFNESTSKFDLSSGLYGSASKIKITGVGDAATSTTAATLGIVVGGYSDTPSGPTVGYTYTAGADVEGLIGGEKAKGTGQSLTGTGASEGLSLIVTASTAGDYGSVSFNRGVAFALDKLLDGMVKDRTGLVAKQTDGVNASIAQLGEKRVRMNRQYDATEALYRKQFTAMDIAIATMRNTSSNLTAQLANLPK
;
A
#
# COMPACT_ATOMS: atom_id res chain seq x y z
N MET A 1 83.78 -4.95 -13.67
CA MET A 1 83.62 -4.04 -14.82
C MET A 1 84.62 -2.91 -14.65
N ALA A 2 85.69 -2.91 -15.44
CA ALA A 2 86.56 -1.73 -15.52
C ALA A 2 85.76 -0.59 -16.16
N SER A 3 85.78 0.58 -15.53
CA SER A 3 85.18 1.81 -16.03
C SER A 3 85.81 2.19 -17.38
N ILE A 4 85.08 1.99 -18.48
CA ILE A 4 85.47 2.47 -19.81
C ILE A 4 85.14 3.97 -19.86
N ALA A 5 86.02 4.78 -19.29
CA ALA A 5 85.90 6.23 -19.34
C ALA A 5 86.38 6.71 -20.72
N SER A 6 85.44 7.30 -21.48
CA SER A 6 85.63 7.99 -22.77
C SER A 6 85.64 7.09 -24.03
N LEU A 7 84.45 6.76 -24.53
CA LEU A 7 84.22 6.42 -25.94
C LEU A 7 84.37 7.69 -26.79
N GLY A 8 85.18 7.64 -27.85
CA GLY A 8 85.40 8.77 -28.78
C GLY A 8 86.72 9.52 -28.59
N SER A 9 87.54 9.20 -27.57
CA SER A 9 88.85 9.82 -27.35
C SER A 9 89.90 9.39 -28.38
N GLY A 10 89.73 8.23 -29.04
CA GLY A 10 90.66 7.74 -30.07
C GLY A 10 90.42 8.30 -31.48
N SER A 11 89.16 8.55 -31.82
CA SER A 11 88.73 9.02 -33.16
C SER A 11 88.31 10.49 -33.24
N GLY A 12 88.06 11.18 -32.12
CA GLY A 12 87.63 12.58 -32.11
C GLY A 12 86.20 12.80 -32.65
N MET A 13 85.40 11.73 -32.75
CA MET A 13 84.00 11.76 -33.18
C MET A 13 83.06 11.61 -31.98
N ASP A 14 81.90 12.28 -32.03
CA ASP A 14 80.84 12.12 -31.03
C ASP A 14 80.05 10.81 -31.27
N LEU A 15 80.67 9.69 -30.88
CA LEU A 15 80.10 8.36 -31.01
C LEU A 15 78.93 8.14 -30.04
N ASN A 16 78.90 8.84 -28.90
CA ASN A 16 77.78 8.76 -27.97
C ASN A 16 76.52 9.42 -28.56
N GLY A 17 76.65 10.62 -29.14
CA GLY A 17 75.53 11.29 -29.82
C GLY A 17 75.01 10.53 -31.06
N LEU A 18 75.86 9.77 -31.75
CA LEU A 18 75.43 8.91 -32.87
C LEU A 18 74.69 7.67 -32.38
N ILE A 19 75.18 7.00 -31.32
CA ILE A 19 74.49 5.88 -30.68
C ILE A 19 73.13 6.33 -30.15
N ASP A 20 73.02 7.50 -29.53
CA ASP A 20 71.75 8.02 -29.03
C ASP A 20 70.74 8.29 -30.16
N LYS A 21 71.19 8.81 -31.30
CA LYS A 21 70.33 8.99 -32.49
C LYS A 21 69.86 7.67 -33.08
N LEU A 22 70.75 6.67 -33.17
CA LEU A 22 70.39 5.32 -33.63
C LEU A 22 69.42 4.65 -32.66
N MET A 23 69.67 4.72 -31.36
CA MET A 23 68.79 4.18 -30.32
C MET A 23 67.43 4.90 -30.28
N THR A 24 67.38 6.21 -30.59
CA THR A 24 66.12 6.96 -30.69
C THR A 24 65.27 6.47 -31.87
N ALA A 25 65.88 6.24 -33.04
CA ALA A 25 65.19 5.66 -34.19
C ALA A 25 64.72 4.23 -33.89
N GLU A 26 65.57 3.43 -33.25
CA GLU A 26 65.27 2.06 -32.87
C GLU A 26 64.08 2.00 -31.89
N LYS A 27 63.92 2.97 -30.98
CA LYS A 27 62.80 3.07 -30.02
C LYS A 27 61.45 3.51 -30.63
N ALA A 28 61.35 3.88 -31.90
CA ALA A 28 60.09 4.36 -32.50
C ALA A 28 58.92 3.34 -32.43
N PRO A 29 59.11 2.02 -32.67
CA PRO A 29 58.06 1.01 -32.49
C PRO A 29 57.56 0.90 -31.04
N LEU A 30 58.43 1.12 -30.05
CA LEU A 30 58.05 1.14 -28.63
C LEU A 30 57.06 2.26 -28.34
N GLN A 31 57.33 3.46 -28.88
CA GLN A 31 56.43 4.60 -28.74
C GLN A 31 55.05 4.32 -29.35
N THR A 32 55.01 3.59 -30.47
CA THR A 32 53.75 3.17 -31.08
C THR A 32 52.98 2.21 -30.17
N LEU A 33 53.65 1.30 -29.46
CA LEU A 33 53.00 0.42 -28.48
C LEU A 33 52.49 1.19 -27.26
N LEU A 34 53.26 2.15 -26.75
CA LEU A 34 52.83 3.01 -25.63
C LEU A 34 51.59 3.83 -25.98
N LEU A 35 51.53 4.37 -27.20
CA LEU A 35 50.34 5.07 -27.70
C LEU A 35 49.13 4.13 -27.83
N LYS A 36 49.33 2.87 -28.25
CA LYS A 36 48.26 1.86 -28.29
C LYS A 36 47.78 1.48 -26.89
N GLU A 37 48.70 1.29 -25.95
CA GLU A 37 48.39 1.00 -24.54
C GLU A 37 47.59 2.14 -23.92
N ALA A 38 48.02 3.40 -24.13
CA ALA A 38 47.29 4.58 -23.70
C ALA A 38 45.88 4.65 -24.33
N SER A 39 45.74 4.29 -25.62
CA SER A 39 44.43 4.20 -26.28
C SER A 39 43.53 3.14 -25.65
N TYR A 40 44.05 1.95 -25.32
CA TYR A 40 43.27 0.91 -24.65
C TYR A 40 42.91 1.26 -23.21
N GLN A 41 43.80 1.92 -22.47
CA GLN A 41 43.47 2.47 -21.14
C GLN A 41 42.35 3.50 -21.24
N ALA A 42 42.37 4.38 -22.24
CA ALA A 42 41.28 5.31 -22.49
C ALA A 42 39.94 4.60 -22.82
N LYS A 43 39.98 3.46 -23.53
CA LYS A 43 38.79 2.61 -23.77
C LYS A 43 38.24 2.00 -22.49
N ILE A 44 39.10 1.50 -21.59
CA ILE A 44 38.68 0.96 -20.28
C ILE A 44 37.98 2.04 -19.47
N SER A 45 38.58 3.22 -19.36
CA SER A 45 37.97 4.36 -18.66
C SER A 45 36.62 4.74 -19.28
N ALA A 46 36.52 4.74 -20.61
CA ALA A 46 35.27 5.02 -21.30
C ALA A 46 34.19 3.97 -21.04
N TYR A 47 34.50 2.67 -21.06
CA TYR A 47 33.56 1.62 -20.67
C TYR A 47 33.18 1.68 -19.19
N GLY A 48 34.11 2.09 -18.31
CA GLY A 48 33.84 2.35 -16.91
C GLY A 48 32.80 3.46 -16.73
N SER A 49 32.95 4.58 -17.45
CA SER A 49 31.94 5.67 -17.46
C SER A 49 30.59 5.19 -17.97
N VAL A 50 30.56 4.37 -19.03
CA VAL A 50 29.32 3.78 -19.55
C VAL A 50 28.67 2.86 -18.51
N LYS A 51 29.43 1.97 -17.86
CA LYS A 51 28.91 1.08 -16.81
C LYS A 51 28.28 1.88 -15.66
N SER A 52 28.98 2.92 -15.19
CA SER A 52 28.49 3.81 -14.13
C SER A 52 27.22 4.55 -14.54
N ALA A 53 27.15 5.08 -15.76
CA ALA A 53 25.95 5.75 -16.27
C ALA A 53 24.76 4.79 -16.42
N LEU A 54 24.98 3.56 -16.89
CA LEU A 54 23.94 2.52 -16.98
C LEU A 54 23.41 2.15 -15.59
N ALA A 55 24.29 1.97 -14.60
CA ALA A 55 23.89 1.67 -13.22
C ALA A 55 23.13 2.83 -12.54
N ALA A 56 23.54 4.07 -12.80
CA ALA A 56 22.82 5.26 -12.33
C ALA A 56 21.42 5.35 -12.95
N PHE A 57 21.30 5.08 -14.26
CA PHE A 57 20.01 5.03 -14.92
C PHE A 57 19.14 3.88 -14.38
N GLN A 58 19.70 2.70 -14.17
CA GLN A 58 19.00 1.56 -13.56
C GLN A 58 18.41 1.91 -12.18
N THR A 59 19.17 2.63 -11.36
CA THR A 59 18.69 3.09 -10.04
C THR A 59 17.47 4.01 -10.17
N SER A 60 17.45 4.89 -11.17
CA SER A 60 16.30 5.76 -11.43
C SER A 60 15.03 5.01 -11.85
N LEU A 61 15.17 3.87 -12.55
CA LEU A 61 14.04 3.03 -12.99
C LEU A 61 13.39 2.25 -11.85
N LYS A 62 14.17 1.87 -10.82
CA LYS A 62 13.63 1.20 -9.62
C LYS A 62 12.64 2.08 -8.86
N GLY A 63 12.89 3.40 -8.80
CA GLY A 63 11.95 4.36 -8.21
C GLY A 63 10.64 4.46 -9.01
N LEU A 64 10.72 4.37 -10.33
CA LEU A 64 9.59 4.49 -11.26
C LEU A 64 8.77 3.21 -11.41
N SER A 65 9.30 2.05 -10.99
CA SER A 65 8.58 0.77 -11.03
C SER A 65 7.76 0.49 -9.77
N SER A 66 7.84 1.35 -8.75
CA SER A 66 7.06 1.20 -7.51
C SER A 66 5.64 1.75 -7.65
N VAL A 67 4.66 0.85 -7.65
CA VAL A 67 3.22 1.17 -7.65
C VAL A 67 2.83 2.09 -6.48
N GLN A 68 3.54 2.02 -5.36
CA GLN A 68 3.25 2.80 -4.16
C GLN A 68 3.50 4.30 -4.35
N THR A 69 4.48 4.68 -5.18
CA THR A 69 4.76 6.09 -5.53
C THR A 69 3.58 6.73 -6.28
N PHE A 70 2.75 5.92 -6.95
CA PHE A 70 1.68 6.40 -7.83
C PHE A 70 0.29 6.41 -7.19
N ARG A 71 0.16 5.87 -5.96
CA ARG A 71 -1.08 5.87 -5.18
C ARG A 71 -1.03 6.83 -3.99
N SER A 72 -0.08 7.79 -4.00
CA SER A 72 -0.01 8.83 -2.98
C SER A 72 -1.27 9.68 -3.00
N THR A 73 -1.77 10.06 -1.84
CA THR A 73 -2.86 11.02 -1.69
C THR A 73 -2.34 12.28 -1.03
N THR A 74 -2.94 13.41 -1.37
CA THR A 74 -2.76 14.67 -0.66
C THR A 74 -4.07 15.05 0.01
N ALA A 75 -3.98 15.50 1.25
CA ALA A 75 -5.10 16.09 1.96
C ALA A 75 -4.92 17.61 1.98
N THR A 76 -5.93 18.34 1.57
CA THR A 76 -5.99 19.80 1.68
C THR A 76 -7.14 20.20 2.57
N LEU A 77 -7.02 21.35 3.23
CA LEU A 77 -8.08 21.92 4.05
C LEU A 77 -8.45 23.29 3.48
N ALA A 78 -9.75 23.54 3.33
CA ALA A 78 -10.25 24.82 2.80
C ALA A 78 -9.83 26.01 3.67
N ASP A 79 -9.80 25.84 5.00
CA ASP A 79 -9.34 26.85 5.96
C ASP A 79 -8.21 26.29 6.85
N SER A 80 -6.98 26.48 6.41
CA SER A 80 -5.76 26.05 7.12
C SER A 80 -5.52 26.76 8.47
N SER A 81 -6.31 27.79 8.84
CA SER A 81 -6.20 28.43 10.15
C SER A 81 -6.85 27.60 11.27
N ILE A 82 -7.79 26.72 10.91
CA ILE A 82 -8.52 25.84 11.84
C ILE A 82 -7.73 24.57 12.15
N ALA A 83 -7.09 23.98 11.14
CA ALA A 83 -6.27 22.79 11.29
C ALA A 83 -5.26 22.65 10.13
N THR A 84 -4.32 21.72 10.28
CA THR A 84 -3.54 21.16 9.17
C THR A 84 -3.82 19.68 9.02
N VAL A 85 -3.73 19.15 7.80
CA VAL A 85 -4.05 17.75 7.50
C VAL A 85 -2.90 17.13 6.71
N ASN A 86 -2.59 15.87 7.04
CA ASN A 86 -1.62 15.06 6.31
C ASN A 86 -2.23 13.68 6.04
N SER A 87 -2.06 13.16 4.83
CA SER A 87 -2.52 11.82 4.45
C SER A 87 -1.35 10.86 4.23
N ASN A 88 -1.59 9.57 4.42
CA ASN A 88 -0.70 8.47 4.04
C ASN A 88 -1.37 7.56 3.00
N SER A 89 -0.70 6.48 2.60
CA SER A 89 -1.16 5.59 1.53
C SER A 89 -2.44 4.78 1.82
N LEU A 90 -2.99 4.85 3.03
CA LEU A 90 -4.27 4.24 3.38
C LEU A 90 -5.45 5.20 3.23
N ALA A 91 -5.19 6.50 3.05
CA ALA A 91 -6.25 7.48 2.87
C ALA A 91 -6.94 7.27 1.52
N GLN A 92 -8.27 7.34 1.52
CA GLN A 92 -9.08 7.23 0.31
C GLN A 92 -9.47 8.63 -0.20
N PRO A 93 -9.51 8.84 -1.53
CA PRO A 93 -10.03 10.08 -2.09
C PRO A 93 -11.47 10.35 -1.64
N GLY A 94 -11.74 11.59 -1.24
CA GLY A 94 -13.02 11.95 -0.64
C GLY A 94 -13.02 13.37 -0.11
N SER A 95 -14.17 13.82 0.37
CA SER A 95 -14.28 15.09 1.09
C SER A 95 -14.98 14.84 2.43
N TYR A 96 -14.47 15.48 3.47
CA TYR A 96 -14.97 15.39 4.84
C TYR A 96 -15.22 16.80 5.37
N SER A 97 -16.34 17.01 6.05
CA SER A 97 -16.56 18.26 6.79
C SER A 97 -15.89 18.19 8.16
N LEU A 98 -15.24 19.27 8.58
CA LEU A 98 -14.60 19.40 9.89
C LEU A 98 -15.17 20.62 10.61
N GLU A 99 -15.69 20.40 11.82
CA GLU A 99 -16.13 21.45 12.74
C GLU A 99 -15.39 21.31 14.07
N VAL A 100 -14.60 22.29 14.46
CA VAL A 100 -13.83 22.24 15.72
C VAL A 100 -14.53 23.09 16.77
N SER A 101 -15.11 22.46 17.80
CA SER A 101 -15.84 23.17 18.86
C SER A 101 -14.98 23.46 20.09
N GLN A 102 -13.94 22.65 20.33
CA GLN A 102 -13.04 22.83 21.46
C GLN A 102 -11.66 22.25 21.12
N LEU A 103 -10.60 22.94 21.51
CA LEU A 103 -9.24 22.40 21.46
C LEU A 103 -8.92 21.65 22.76
N ALA A 104 -8.05 20.64 22.65
CA ALA A 104 -7.47 20.02 23.82
C ALA A 104 -6.62 21.04 24.58
N GLN A 105 -6.79 21.08 25.90
CA GLN A 105 -6.06 21.97 26.80
C GLN A 105 -5.40 21.14 27.90
N ASN A 106 -4.21 21.58 28.31
CA ASN A 106 -3.55 21.08 29.50
C ASN A 106 -4.00 21.87 30.73
N GLN A 107 -3.96 21.23 31.91
CA GLN A 107 -4.31 21.90 33.15
C GLN A 107 -3.22 22.87 33.60
N LYS A 108 -3.63 23.98 34.23
CA LYS A 108 -2.73 24.89 34.97
C LYS A 108 -3.28 25.21 36.35
N LEU A 109 -2.49 24.88 37.37
CA LEU A 109 -2.75 25.18 38.77
C LEU A 109 -1.76 26.24 39.26
N THR A 110 -2.24 27.22 40.02
CA THR A 110 -1.41 28.32 40.52
C THR A 110 -1.57 28.48 42.02
N SER A 111 -0.47 28.70 42.74
CA SER A 111 -0.50 28.95 44.19
C SER A 111 -0.96 30.36 44.53
N ASN A 112 -1.26 30.57 45.81
CA ASN A 112 -1.28 31.91 46.38
C ASN A 112 0.10 32.60 46.28
N ALA A 113 0.12 33.92 46.40
CA ALA A 113 1.34 34.70 46.30
C ALA A 113 2.20 34.52 47.57
N PHE A 114 3.47 34.18 47.37
CA PHE A 114 4.50 34.16 48.40
C PHE A 114 5.34 35.43 48.32
N SER A 115 5.94 35.84 49.44
CA SER A 115 6.75 37.07 49.51
C SER A 115 8.01 37.02 48.63
N SER A 116 8.56 35.83 48.37
CA SER A 116 9.80 35.63 47.60
C SER A 116 9.88 34.22 47.01
N ILE A 117 10.73 34.03 46.00
CA ILE A 117 11.09 32.70 45.49
C ILE A 117 11.86 31.85 46.51
N ASN A 118 12.41 32.48 47.54
CA ASN A 118 13.14 31.84 48.64
C ASN A 118 12.28 31.62 49.88
N THR A 119 10.98 31.92 49.83
CA THR A 119 10.06 31.67 50.93
C THR A 119 10.04 30.17 51.25
N GLY A 120 10.30 29.84 52.52
CA GLY A 120 10.26 28.47 53.02
C GLY A 120 8.82 27.97 53.10
N LEU A 121 8.60 26.76 52.59
CA LEU A 121 7.31 26.07 52.53
C LEU A 121 7.28 24.86 53.46
N GLY A 122 8.25 24.66 54.35
CA GLY A 122 8.29 23.47 55.21
C GLY A 122 8.73 22.20 54.49
N THR A 123 8.73 21.08 55.21
CA THR A 123 9.21 19.77 54.73
C THR A 123 8.06 18.77 54.67
N GLY A 124 8.21 17.74 53.85
CA GLY A 124 7.16 16.74 53.67
C GLY A 124 7.25 16.04 52.33
N THR A 125 6.13 15.50 51.87
CA THR A 125 6.05 14.77 50.60
C THR A 125 4.88 15.29 49.76
N LEU A 126 5.17 15.62 48.50
CA LEU A 126 4.19 15.95 47.48
C LEU A 126 3.87 14.69 46.68
N THR A 127 2.61 14.28 46.57
CA THR A 127 2.19 13.14 45.75
C THR A 127 1.29 13.63 44.61
N LEU A 128 1.74 13.42 43.37
CA LEU A 128 1.03 13.83 42.17
C LEU A 128 0.40 12.62 41.48
N GLN A 129 -0.83 12.80 41.02
CA GLN A 129 -1.60 11.84 40.25
C GLN A 129 -2.30 12.54 39.08
N PHE A 130 -2.52 11.79 37.98
CA PHE A 130 -3.31 12.25 36.84
C PHE A 130 -4.64 11.52 36.78
N GLY A 131 -5.67 12.16 36.27
CA GLY A 131 -7.01 11.59 36.16
C GLY A 131 -8.01 12.52 35.50
N THR A 132 -9.27 12.09 35.52
CA THR A 132 -10.42 12.87 35.04
C THR A 132 -11.18 13.41 36.25
N VAL A 133 -11.56 14.69 36.19
CA VAL A 133 -12.43 15.32 37.17
C VAL A 133 -13.84 15.36 36.59
N ASP A 134 -14.81 14.86 37.35
CA ASP A 134 -16.23 15.05 37.05
C ASP A 134 -16.77 16.16 37.95
N SER A 135 -16.93 17.35 37.37
CA SER A 135 -17.37 18.55 38.10
C SER A 135 -18.89 18.64 38.14
N HIS A 136 -19.47 18.59 39.33
CA HIS A 136 -20.93 18.59 39.53
C HIS A 136 -21.55 20.00 39.58
N GLY A 137 -20.78 21.04 39.26
CA GLY A 137 -21.29 22.37 38.88
C GLY A 137 -22.02 23.16 39.98
N THR A 138 -22.09 22.65 41.21
CA THR A 138 -22.57 23.38 42.37
C THR A 138 -21.35 23.75 43.24
N ASP A 139 -21.31 24.96 43.77
CA ASP A 139 -20.20 25.55 44.54
C ASP A 139 -19.81 24.76 45.83
N ALA A 140 -20.33 23.55 46.04
CA ALA A 140 -19.98 22.67 47.13
C ALA A 140 -18.74 21.85 46.75
N THR A 141 -17.60 22.22 47.34
CA THR A 141 -16.26 21.62 47.19
C THR A 141 -16.13 20.09 47.44
N GLY A 142 -17.22 19.36 47.71
CA GLY A 142 -17.23 17.95 48.10
C GLY A 142 -17.90 16.96 47.14
N ASP A 143 -18.60 17.43 46.09
CA ASP A 143 -19.35 16.54 45.18
C ASP A 143 -18.57 16.15 43.91
N ASP A 144 -17.45 16.83 43.63
CA ASP A 144 -16.60 16.51 42.49
C ASP A 144 -15.86 15.19 42.72
N THR A 145 -15.80 14.35 41.69
CA THR A 145 -15.09 13.06 41.77
C THR A 145 -13.81 13.09 40.94
N PHE A 146 -12.78 12.39 41.40
CA PHE A 146 -11.53 12.20 40.68
C PHE A 146 -11.32 10.73 40.35
N THR A 147 -11.30 10.42 39.05
CA THR A 147 -11.00 9.07 38.56
C THR A 147 -9.57 9.03 38.04
N ALA A 148 -8.72 8.24 38.70
CA ALA A 148 -7.31 8.15 38.34
C ALA A 148 -7.09 7.57 36.93
N ASN A 149 -6.12 8.13 36.20
CA ASN A 149 -5.69 7.62 34.91
C ASN A 149 -4.81 6.38 35.11
N ALA A 150 -5.35 5.20 34.81
CA ALA A 150 -4.64 3.93 34.95
C ALA A 150 -3.34 3.84 34.13
N LYS A 151 -3.17 4.66 33.08
CA LYS A 151 -1.95 4.71 32.25
C LYS A 151 -0.82 5.51 32.89
N LYS A 152 -1.10 6.33 33.92
CA LYS A 152 -0.13 7.19 34.60
C LYS A 152 -0.15 6.95 36.11
N ALA A 153 0.85 6.21 36.58
CA ALA A 153 1.01 5.95 38.00
C ALA A 153 1.25 7.25 38.79
N ALA A 154 0.71 7.31 40.02
CA ALA A 154 1.03 8.37 40.96
C ALA A 154 2.52 8.32 41.33
N PHE A 155 3.11 9.48 41.63
CA PHE A 155 4.49 9.58 42.06
C PHE A 155 4.65 10.62 43.16
N SER A 156 5.64 10.41 44.02
CA SER A 156 5.92 11.26 45.16
C SER A 156 7.26 11.97 45.03
N ILE A 157 7.34 13.19 45.56
CA ILE A 157 8.53 14.03 45.61
C ILE A 157 8.73 14.45 47.06
N ASP A 158 9.92 14.17 47.60
CA ASP A 158 10.27 14.59 48.96
C ASP A 158 10.83 16.01 48.99
N ILE A 159 10.28 16.80 49.90
CA ILE A 159 10.69 18.16 50.20
C ILE A 159 11.36 18.14 51.58
N THR A 160 12.66 18.45 51.57
CA THR A 160 13.57 18.44 52.71
C THR A 160 14.12 19.85 52.92
N ASP A 161 14.91 20.06 53.97
CA ASP A 161 15.56 21.36 54.23
C ASP A 161 16.46 21.86 53.08
N LYS A 162 16.84 20.99 52.15
CA LYS A 162 17.66 21.35 50.98
C LYS A 162 16.86 21.98 49.84
N ASN A 163 15.55 21.75 49.77
CA ASN A 163 14.67 22.14 48.66
C ASN A 163 13.31 22.68 49.12
N ASN A 164 13.16 23.04 50.39
CA ASN A 164 11.93 23.56 51.01
C ASN A 164 11.58 25.01 50.66
N SER A 165 12.21 25.62 49.65
CA SER A 165 11.82 26.94 49.15
C SER A 165 10.90 26.82 47.93
N LEU A 166 10.17 27.89 47.58
CA LEU A 166 9.36 27.92 46.35
C LEU A 166 10.19 27.54 45.10
N ALA A 167 11.43 28.03 45.01
CA ALA A 167 12.36 27.66 43.95
C ALA A 167 12.81 26.20 44.05
N GLY A 168 13.10 25.71 45.26
CA GLY A 168 13.48 24.31 45.49
C GLY A 168 12.37 23.32 45.10
N VAL A 169 11.11 23.63 45.43
CA VAL A 169 9.95 22.83 45.06
C VAL A 169 9.76 22.81 43.53
N ARG A 170 9.86 23.97 42.86
CA ARG A 170 9.84 24.03 41.39
C ARG A 170 10.90 23.10 40.78
N ASP A 171 12.13 23.20 41.26
CA ASP A 171 13.25 22.43 40.74
C ASP A 171 13.08 20.94 40.99
N ALA A 172 12.56 20.56 42.17
CA ALA A 172 12.24 19.17 42.50
C ALA A 172 11.16 18.58 41.58
N ILE A 173 10.08 19.32 41.29
CA ILE A 173 9.02 18.88 40.37
C ILE A 173 9.55 18.72 38.95
N ASN A 174 10.35 19.68 38.46
CA ASN A 174 10.92 19.61 37.12
C ASN A 174 11.97 18.50 36.99
N LEU A 175 12.77 18.26 38.03
CA LEU A 175 13.75 17.18 38.08
C LEU A 175 13.10 15.80 38.04
N ALA A 176 11.94 15.64 38.68
CA ALA A 176 11.17 14.39 38.60
C ALA A 176 10.74 14.05 37.16
N ASN A 177 10.42 15.08 36.36
CA ASN A 177 10.08 14.97 34.93
C ASN A 177 8.97 13.94 34.62
N LYS A 178 7.98 13.81 35.51
CA LYS A 178 6.87 12.84 35.39
C LYS A 178 5.55 13.47 34.93
N GLY A 179 5.59 14.21 33.82
CA GLY A 179 4.37 14.72 33.17
C GLY A 179 3.79 16.04 33.70
N VAL A 180 4.39 16.65 34.71
CA VAL A 180 4.10 18.02 35.17
C VAL A 180 5.33 18.90 34.96
N SER A 181 5.12 20.18 34.65
CA SER A 181 6.14 21.23 34.61
C SER A 181 5.79 22.30 35.63
N ALA A 182 6.77 22.74 36.42
CA ALA A 182 6.63 23.80 37.39
C ALA A 182 7.38 25.06 36.95
N SER A 183 6.79 26.23 37.13
CA SER A 183 7.44 27.53 36.93
C SER A 183 7.05 28.49 38.06
N ILE A 184 7.79 29.59 38.19
CA ILE A 184 7.45 30.64 39.15
C ILE A 184 7.07 31.89 38.35
N LEU A 185 5.89 32.42 38.64
CA LEU A 185 5.37 33.66 38.10
C LEU A 185 5.42 34.74 39.19
N ASN A 186 6.06 35.88 38.91
CA ASN A 186 5.95 37.05 39.76
C ASN A 186 4.89 37.98 39.17
N ASP A 187 3.80 38.21 39.89
CA ASP A 187 2.66 39.00 39.44
C ASP A 187 2.74 40.49 39.84
N GLY A 188 3.88 40.93 40.40
CA GLY A 188 4.10 42.27 40.92
C GLY A 188 3.67 42.46 42.38
N THR A 189 2.90 41.52 42.93
CA THR A 189 2.48 41.49 44.35
C THR A 189 3.17 40.37 45.14
N GLY A 190 3.67 39.34 44.46
CA GLY A 190 4.48 38.27 45.03
C GLY A 190 4.86 37.20 44.00
N SER A 191 5.49 36.12 44.46
CA SER A 191 5.90 34.96 43.66
C SER A 191 4.90 33.80 43.79
N ARG A 192 4.44 33.23 42.68
CA ARG A 192 3.49 32.10 42.64
C ARG A 192 4.11 30.90 41.94
N LEU A 193 3.89 29.70 42.47
CA LEU A 193 4.18 28.47 41.76
C LEU A 193 3.06 28.19 40.75
N VAL A 194 3.42 27.93 39.50
CA VAL A 194 2.50 27.51 38.45
C VAL A 194 2.87 26.09 38.03
N LEU A 195 1.93 25.17 38.21
CA LEU A 195 2.03 23.78 37.76
C LEU A 195 1.24 23.62 36.47
N THR A 196 1.86 23.02 35.46
CA THR A 196 1.25 22.78 34.15
C THR A 196 1.39 21.30 33.79
N SER A 197 0.28 20.65 33.44
CA SER A 197 0.36 19.30 32.85
C SER A 197 1.07 19.40 31.49
N LYS A 198 2.00 18.48 31.21
CA LYS A 198 2.70 18.44 29.92
C LYS A 198 1.80 17.95 28.79
N ASP A 199 0.85 17.09 29.11
CA ASP A 199 -0.11 16.54 28.16
C ASP A 199 -1.47 17.23 28.32
N SER A 200 -2.14 17.49 27.19
CA SER A 200 -3.53 17.99 27.15
C SER A 200 -4.53 16.85 27.34
N GLY A 201 -5.81 17.19 27.51
CA GLY A 201 -6.89 16.21 27.63
C GLY A 201 -7.40 16.08 29.05
N ALA A 202 -8.69 15.80 29.19
CA ALA A 202 -9.39 15.76 30.47
C ALA A 202 -8.79 14.71 31.43
N GLU A 203 -8.28 13.60 30.90
CA GLU A 203 -7.62 12.51 31.66
C GLU A 203 -6.24 12.88 32.24
N ASN A 204 -5.74 14.09 31.94
CA ASN A 204 -4.47 14.62 32.41
C ASN A 204 -4.65 15.75 33.44
N SER A 205 -5.81 15.78 34.13
CA SER A 205 -6.01 16.65 35.28
C SER A 205 -5.15 16.18 36.45
N ILE A 206 -4.52 17.11 37.15
CA ILE A 206 -3.59 16.91 38.26
C ILE A 206 -4.37 16.86 39.56
N LYS A 207 -4.08 15.85 40.37
CA LYS A 207 -4.33 15.80 41.81
C LYS A 207 -2.98 15.84 42.51
N LEU A 208 -2.79 16.80 43.40
CA LEU A 208 -1.60 16.99 44.23
C LEU A 208 -1.99 16.90 45.70
N THR A 209 -1.67 15.78 46.34
CA THR A 209 -1.82 15.63 47.80
C THR A 209 -0.50 15.90 48.50
N VAL A 210 -0.58 16.47 49.71
CA VAL A 210 0.59 16.86 50.49
C VAL A 210 0.58 16.13 51.84
N THR A 211 1.73 15.62 52.24
CA THR A 211 1.98 15.22 53.63
C THR A 211 2.94 16.25 54.23
N ASP A 212 2.43 17.15 55.06
CA ASP A 212 3.23 18.19 55.72
C ASP A 212 3.76 17.68 57.07
N SER A 213 4.96 18.12 57.45
CA SER A 213 5.63 17.71 58.69
C SER A 213 5.04 18.35 59.94
N ASP A 214 4.23 19.41 59.80
CA ASP A 214 3.51 20.04 60.91
C ASP A 214 2.27 19.25 61.37
N GLY A 215 1.92 18.16 60.66
CA GLY A 215 0.80 17.28 60.97
C GLY A 215 -0.54 17.71 60.38
N ASN A 216 -0.62 18.81 59.62
CA ASN A 216 -1.83 19.25 58.94
C ASN A 216 -1.65 19.34 57.42
N SER A 217 -2.14 18.31 56.72
CA SER A 217 -2.00 18.20 55.26
C SER A 217 -2.89 19.12 54.41
N THR A 218 -3.79 19.91 54.99
CA THR A 218 -4.88 20.56 54.22
C THR A 218 -5.01 22.06 54.38
N ASP A 219 -4.25 22.70 55.27
CA ASP A 219 -4.35 24.15 55.47
C ASP A 219 -3.57 24.96 54.43
N THR A 220 -3.68 26.29 54.51
CA THR A 220 -3.07 27.24 53.58
C THR A 220 -1.68 27.70 54.02
N ALA A 221 -1.09 27.04 55.02
CA ALA A 221 0.25 27.30 55.51
C ALA A 221 1.23 26.23 54.98
N GLY A 222 2.53 26.47 55.17
CA GLY A 222 3.57 25.48 54.88
C GLY A 222 3.52 24.91 53.46
N LEU A 223 3.69 23.58 53.36
CA LEU A 223 3.76 22.83 52.11
C LEU A 223 2.34 22.52 51.63
N SER A 224 1.41 22.40 52.57
CA SER A 224 -0.02 22.19 52.35
C SER A 224 -0.71 23.33 51.61
N ALA A 225 -0.11 24.53 51.58
CA ALA A 225 -0.49 25.60 50.66
C ALA A 225 -0.46 25.19 49.17
N LEU A 226 0.23 24.09 48.81
CA LEU A 226 0.28 23.53 47.46
C LEU A 226 -0.71 22.39 47.22
N ALA A 227 -1.51 21.98 48.22
CA ALA A 227 -2.45 20.89 48.07
C ALA A 227 -3.56 21.23 47.05
N TYR A 228 -3.88 20.26 46.20
CA TYR A 228 -4.99 20.32 45.25
C TYR A 228 -5.56 18.93 45.02
N ASP A 229 -6.65 18.61 45.70
CA ASP A 229 -7.49 17.46 45.44
C ASP A 229 -8.82 17.94 44.88
N PRO A 230 -9.16 17.62 43.61
CA PRO A 230 -10.45 17.95 43.05
C PRO A 230 -11.63 17.46 43.90
N ALA A 231 -11.49 16.33 44.61
CA ALA A 231 -12.53 15.82 45.52
C ALA A 231 -12.33 16.23 46.99
N GLY A 232 -11.42 17.17 47.28
CA GLY A 232 -11.00 17.52 48.64
C GLY A 232 -10.42 18.93 48.76
N ALA A 233 -9.27 19.08 49.43
CA ALA A 233 -8.65 20.38 49.69
C ALA A 233 -8.08 21.01 48.40
N ARG A 234 -8.49 22.24 48.07
CA ARG A 234 -8.08 23.00 46.87
C ARG A 234 -7.38 24.30 47.22
N ASN A 235 -6.14 24.21 47.69
CA ASN A 235 -5.34 25.39 48.06
C ASN A 235 -4.68 26.04 46.83
N LEU A 236 -4.49 25.28 45.74
CA LEU A 236 -4.15 25.83 44.44
C LEU A 236 -5.41 26.28 43.67
N ILE A 237 -5.24 27.34 42.87
CA ILE A 237 -6.27 27.90 42.00
C ILE A 237 -6.11 27.31 40.60
N GLU A 238 -7.16 26.69 40.08
CA GLU A 238 -7.19 26.25 38.68
C GLU A 238 -7.42 27.45 37.75
N THR A 239 -6.38 27.78 36.97
CA THR A 239 -6.41 28.89 36.00
C THR A 239 -6.73 28.41 34.58
N GLN A 240 -6.57 27.12 34.33
CA GLN A 240 -6.93 26.46 33.08
C GLN A 240 -7.26 25.00 33.38
N ALA A 241 -8.46 24.56 33.00
CA ALA A 241 -8.87 23.18 33.14
C ALA A 241 -8.29 22.31 32.01
N ALA A 242 -8.00 21.04 32.32
CA ALA A 242 -7.66 20.07 31.29
C ALA A 242 -8.91 19.70 30.50
N LYS A 243 -8.83 19.76 29.17
CA LYS A 243 -9.97 19.52 28.30
C LYS A 243 -9.55 18.68 27.10
N ASP A 244 -10.44 17.80 26.65
CA ASP A 244 -10.30 17.12 25.37
C ASP A 244 -10.63 18.05 24.20
N ALA A 245 -10.01 17.79 23.05
CA ALA A 245 -10.45 18.34 21.79
C ALA A 245 -11.81 17.75 21.43
N LYS A 246 -12.78 18.60 21.10
CA LYS A 246 -14.10 18.22 20.62
C LYS A 246 -14.30 18.78 19.21
N PHE A 247 -14.65 17.91 18.29
CA PHE A 247 -14.88 18.28 16.90
C PHE A 247 -15.86 17.30 16.25
N LYS A 248 -16.35 17.66 15.06
CA LYS A 248 -17.18 16.79 14.24
C LYS A 248 -16.51 16.51 12.91
N ILE A 249 -16.65 15.26 12.45
CA ILE A 249 -16.30 14.84 11.09
C ILE A 249 -17.59 14.33 10.44
N ASP A 250 -18.04 14.95 9.35
CA ASP A 250 -19.30 14.61 8.69
C ASP A 250 -20.50 14.53 9.65
N GLY A 251 -20.52 15.41 10.65
CA GLY A 251 -21.55 15.46 11.70
C GLY A 251 -21.37 14.46 12.85
N ILE A 252 -20.40 13.55 12.77
CA ILE A 252 -20.08 12.57 13.83
C ILE A 252 -19.23 13.23 14.90
N ASN A 253 -19.66 13.18 16.17
CA ASN A 253 -18.91 13.73 17.29
C ASN A 253 -17.65 12.90 17.59
N VAL A 254 -16.51 13.58 17.71
CA VAL A 254 -15.23 12.99 18.07
C VAL A 254 -14.64 13.75 19.27
N SER A 255 -14.13 13.01 20.25
CA SER A 255 -13.40 13.54 21.42
C SER A 255 -12.01 12.92 21.49
N LYS A 256 -10.97 13.74 21.62
CA LYS A 256 -9.57 13.27 21.70
C LYS A 256 -8.79 14.04 22.76
N PRO A 257 -7.84 13.40 23.47
CA PRO A 257 -7.04 14.07 24.50
C PRO A 257 -6.00 15.04 23.92
N THR A 258 -5.71 14.96 22.61
CA THR A 258 -4.68 15.76 21.93
C THR A 258 -5.26 16.51 20.73
N ASN A 259 -4.62 17.63 20.38
CA ASN A 259 -4.91 18.37 19.14
C ASN A 259 -4.29 17.72 17.89
N SER A 260 -3.44 16.70 18.03
CA SER A 260 -2.89 15.93 16.90
C SER A 260 -3.57 14.56 16.83
N VAL A 261 -4.48 14.38 15.88
CA VAL A 261 -5.39 13.23 15.79
C VAL A 261 -5.07 12.41 14.56
N SER A 262 -4.64 11.15 14.72
CA SER A 262 -4.25 10.26 13.61
C SER A 262 -5.13 9.02 13.43
N ASP A 263 -6.18 8.89 14.24
CA ASP A 263 -7.02 7.69 14.35
C ASP A 263 -8.52 7.96 14.15
N ALA A 264 -8.89 9.19 13.79
CA ALA A 264 -10.28 9.56 13.53
C ALA A 264 -10.74 9.18 12.11
N ILE A 265 -9.86 9.34 11.12
CA ILE A 265 -10.05 8.85 9.74
C ILE A 265 -8.81 8.02 9.39
N GLN A 266 -9.02 6.80 8.87
CA GLN A 266 -7.92 5.92 8.51
C GLN A 266 -7.00 6.59 7.47
N GLY A 267 -5.71 6.64 7.78
CA GLY A 267 -4.71 7.23 6.90
C GLY A 267 -4.61 8.75 6.92
N LEU A 268 -5.38 9.44 7.77
CA LEU A 268 -5.34 10.90 7.92
C LEU A 268 -4.84 11.30 9.31
N THR A 269 -3.95 12.29 9.37
CA THR A 269 -3.56 13.00 10.59
C THR A 269 -4.04 14.43 10.53
N ILE A 270 -4.82 14.86 11.52
CA ILE A 270 -5.41 16.20 11.65
C ILE A 270 -4.76 16.89 12.86
N ASN A 271 -4.12 18.04 12.65
CA ASN A 271 -3.61 18.88 13.72
C ASN A 271 -4.48 20.12 13.90
N LEU A 272 -5.28 20.15 14.95
CA LEU A 272 -6.21 21.21 15.28
C LEU A 272 -5.47 22.43 15.85
N THR A 273 -5.74 23.62 15.31
CA THR A 273 -5.06 24.86 15.69
C THR A 273 -6.01 25.91 16.22
N LYS A 274 -7.28 25.90 15.81
CA LYS A 274 -8.28 26.88 16.23
C LYS A 274 -9.69 26.28 16.23
N VAL A 275 -10.58 26.86 17.03
CA VAL A 275 -12.02 26.57 16.97
C VAL A 275 -12.64 27.19 15.70
N SER A 276 -13.60 26.49 15.12
CA SER A 276 -14.35 26.95 13.95
C SER A 276 -15.13 28.22 14.28
N SER A 277 -15.28 29.12 13.30
CA SER A 277 -16.10 30.33 13.44
C SER A 277 -17.60 29.97 13.48
N PRO A 278 -18.43 30.72 14.22
CA PRO A 278 -19.89 30.60 14.10
C PRO A 278 -20.37 30.86 12.67
N THR A 279 -21.48 30.23 12.27
CA THR A 279 -22.10 30.41 10.93
C THR A 279 -22.60 31.84 10.69
N SER A 280 -22.93 32.57 11.76
CA SER A 280 -23.26 33.99 11.75
C SER A 280 -23.02 34.61 13.13
N THR A 281 -22.97 35.95 13.22
CA THR A 281 -22.83 36.65 14.50
C THR A 281 -23.96 36.27 15.46
N GLY A 282 -23.62 35.61 16.56
CA GLY A 282 -24.58 35.14 17.58
C GLY A 282 -25.11 33.71 17.38
N ALA A 283 -24.69 33.00 16.32
CA ALA A 283 -25.06 31.59 16.13
C ALA A 283 -24.30 30.64 17.08
N THR A 284 -24.96 29.58 17.52
CA THR A 284 -24.36 28.47 18.28
C THR A 284 -23.84 27.34 17.38
N THR A 285 -24.21 27.36 16.10
CA THR A 285 -23.75 26.42 15.07
C THR A 285 -22.45 26.93 14.44
N LEU A 286 -21.48 26.04 14.33
CA LEU A 286 -20.16 26.33 13.78
C LEU A 286 -20.15 26.13 12.26
N ALA A 287 -19.40 26.97 11.55
CA ALA A 287 -19.20 26.82 10.11
C ALA A 287 -18.22 25.66 9.85
N PRO A 288 -18.62 24.63 9.08
CA PRO A 288 -17.71 23.55 8.71
C PRO A 288 -16.66 24.05 7.73
N THR A 289 -15.45 23.51 7.84
CA THR A 289 -14.41 23.61 6.81
C THR A 289 -14.24 22.25 6.13
N THR A 290 -13.88 22.24 4.85
CA THR A 290 -13.81 20.99 4.07
C THR A 290 -12.37 20.48 4.01
N ILE A 291 -12.17 19.23 4.41
CA ILE A 291 -10.98 18.44 4.10
C ILE A 291 -11.23 17.77 2.75
N THR A 292 -10.33 17.94 1.79
CA THR A 292 -10.37 17.25 0.51
C THR A 292 -9.16 16.34 0.38
N ILE A 293 -9.41 15.05 0.22
CA ILE A 293 -8.37 14.06 -0.09
C ILE A 293 -8.43 13.80 -1.59
N GLY A 294 -7.33 14.13 -2.27
CA GLY A 294 -7.15 13.90 -3.70
C GLY A 294 -5.93 13.04 -3.97
N ALA A 295 -5.76 12.60 -5.20
CA ALA A 295 -4.51 11.98 -5.63
C ALA A 295 -3.37 13.02 -5.56
N ASP A 296 -2.24 12.65 -4.96
CA ASP A 296 -1.01 13.43 -5.05
C ASP A 296 -0.27 13.06 -6.33
N LEU A 297 -0.51 13.88 -7.36
CA LEU A 297 -0.01 13.67 -8.70
C LEU A 297 1.39 14.28 -8.92
N SER A 298 1.95 14.98 -7.92
CA SER A 298 3.24 15.65 -8.02
C SER A 298 4.40 14.65 -8.09
N GLY A 299 4.36 13.61 -7.26
CA GLY A 299 5.36 12.54 -7.25
C GLY A 299 5.46 11.78 -8.57
N LEU A 300 4.33 11.55 -9.26
CA LEU A 300 4.32 10.91 -10.58
C LEU A 300 5.02 11.79 -11.64
N LYS A 301 4.68 13.09 -11.66
CA LYS A 301 5.30 14.06 -12.58
C LYS A 301 6.82 14.16 -12.36
N ASP A 302 7.24 14.27 -11.11
CA ASP A 302 8.67 14.38 -10.76
C ASP A 302 9.44 13.09 -11.06
N SER A 303 8.81 11.92 -10.84
CA SER A 303 9.41 10.63 -11.19
C SER A 303 9.64 10.50 -12.71
N ILE A 304 8.67 10.91 -13.53
CA ILE A 304 8.80 10.92 -15.00
C ILE A 304 9.89 11.91 -15.44
N LYS A 305 9.96 13.11 -14.85
CA LYS A 305 11.05 14.07 -15.11
C LYS A 305 12.41 13.50 -14.73
N GLY A 306 12.50 12.81 -13.59
CA GLY A 306 13.71 12.13 -13.13
C GLY A 306 14.18 11.06 -14.11
N PHE A 307 13.26 10.24 -14.62
CA PHE A 307 13.52 9.26 -15.66
C PHE A 307 14.07 9.89 -16.95
N ILE A 308 13.42 10.95 -17.46
CA ILE A 308 13.85 11.66 -18.67
C ILE A 308 15.26 12.23 -18.49
N LYS A 309 15.52 12.86 -17.34
CA LYS A 309 16.84 13.40 -17.00
C LYS A 309 17.91 12.30 -16.99
N ALA A 310 17.64 11.18 -16.32
CA ALA A 310 18.59 10.08 -16.20
C ALA A 310 18.86 9.40 -17.55
N TYR A 311 17.83 9.22 -18.38
CA TYR A 311 17.97 8.73 -19.75
C TYR A 311 18.84 9.68 -20.60
N ASN A 312 18.60 10.99 -20.51
CA ASN A 312 19.36 11.99 -21.26
C ASN A 312 20.82 12.07 -20.83
N GLU A 313 21.13 11.93 -19.53
CA GLU A 313 22.50 11.90 -19.04
C GLU A 313 23.26 10.64 -19.49
N LEU A 314 22.58 9.49 -19.50
CA LEU A 314 23.13 8.26 -20.09
C LEU A 314 23.39 8.45 -21.59
N ASN A 315 22.42 8.97 -22.34
CA ASN A 315 22.58 9.18 -23.78
C ASN A 315 23.71 10.18 -24.09
N LYS A 316 23.87 11.23 -23.27
CA LYS A 316 25.01 12.14 -23.31
C LYS A 316 26.33 11.40 -23.09
N THR A 317 26.44 10.59 -22.05
CA THR A 317 27.65 9.79 -21.79
C THR A 317 27.99 8.89 -22.97
N LEU A 318 27.00 8.19 -23.54
CA LEU A 318 27.18 7.32 -24.71
C LEU A 318 27.65 8.11 -25.95
N LYS A 319 27.15 9.32 -26.16
CA LYS A 319 27.64 10.22 -27.22
C LYS A 319 29.06 10.68 -26.95
N ASP A 320 29.36 11.13 -25.74
CA ASP A 320 30.66 11.69 -25.39
C ASP A 320 31.78 10.66 -25.61
N VAL A 321 31.54 9.39 -25.27
CA VAL A 321 32.52 8.31 -25.47
C VAL A 321 32.60 7.79 -26.91
N SER A 322 31.58 8.03 -27.76
CA SER A 322 31.52 7.51 -29.14
C SER A 322 31.58 8.56 -30.24
N SER A 323 31.60 9.84 -29.87
CA SER A 323 31.55 10.97 -30.81
C SER A 323 32.79 11.07 -31.69
N TYR A 324 32.61 11.71 -32.84
CA TYR A 324 33.67 12.19 -33.70
C TYR A 324 33.45 13.68 -33.92
N THR A 325 34.42 14.50 -33.55
CA THR A 325 34.43 15.93 -33.81
C THR A 325 35.34 16.20 -35.01
N PRO A 326 34.78 16.58 -36.18
CA PRO A 326 35.60 17.00 -37.31
C PRO A 326 36.45 18.21 -36.91
N GLY A 327 37.73 18.20 -37.32
CA GLY A 327 38.61 19.35 -37.14
C GLY A 327 38.19 20.50 -38.04
N ASN A 328 38.58 21.71 -37.67
CA ASN A 328 38.46 22.89 -38.53
C ASN A 328 39.85 23.51 -38.79
N ALA A 329 39.90 24.68 -39.41
CA ALA A 329 41.16 25.34 -39.76
C ALA A 329 42.11 25.61 -38.57
N THR A 330 41.60 25.60 -37.33
CA THR A 330 42.38 25.86 -36.10
C THR A 330 42.37 24.71 -35.10
N THR A 331 41.61 23.63 -35.33
CA THR A 331 41.50 22.48 -34.42
C THR A 331 41.64 21.16 -35.15
N SER A 332 42.43 20.24 -34.59
CA SER A 332 42.56 18.88 -35.13
C SER A 332 41.27 18.08 -34.92
N ALA A 333 40.97 17.18 -35.86
CA ALA A 333 39.88 16.23 -35.70
C ALA A 333 40.11 15.36 -34.47
N LYS A 334 39.05 15.12 -33.69
CA LYS A 334 39.11 14.38 -32.43
C LYS A 334 38.06 13.27 -32.42
N ALA A 335 38.53 12.02 -32.33
CA ALA A 335 37.68 10.86 -32.10
C ALA A 335 37.66 10.53 -30.60
N ALA A 336 36.48 10.22 -30.07
CA ALA A 336 36.33 9.71 -28.72
C ALA A 336 36.85 8.26 -28.60
N PRO A 337 37.21 7.77 -27.39
CA PRO A 337 37.85 6.46 -27.22
C PRO A 337 37.06 5.26 -27.79
N LEU A 338 35.73 5.33 -27.78
CA LEU A 338 34.82 4.30 -28.29
C LEU A 338 34.14 4.71 -29.61
N ASN A 339 34.76 5.60 -30.39
CA ASN A 339 34.26 5.92 -31.71
C ASN A 339 34.23 4.66 -32.59
N GLY A 340 33.12 4.46 -33.30
CA GLY A 340 32.94 3.29 -34.17
C GLY A 340 32.56 1.99 -33.44
N ASP A 341 32.49 2.00 -32.11
CA ASP A 341 32.17 0.83 -31.29
C ASP A 341 30.74 0.29 -31.53
N SER A 342 30.63 -1.00 -31.82
CA SER A 342 29.34 -1.65 -32.10
C SER A 342 28.50 -1.90 -30.85
N ALA A 343 29.12 -2.09 -29.68
CA ALA A 343 28.41 -2.30 -28.42
C ALA A 343 27.70 -1.03 -27.99
N ILE A 344 28.34 0.14 -28.11
CA ILE A 344 27.70 1.43 -27.80
C ILE A 344 26.48 1.68 -28.70
N ARG A 345 26.58 1.42 -30.00
CA ARG A 345 25.44 1.51 -30.93
C ARG A 345 24.34 0.52 -30.60
N ALA A 346 24.68 -0.72 -30.22
CA ALA A 346 23.70 -1.73 -29.82
C ALA A 346 22.91 -1.30 -28.58
N ILE A 347 23.60 -0.75 -27.56
CA ILE A 347 22.98 -0.20 -26.35
C ILE A 347 21.99 0.92 -26.71
N GLN A 348 22.41 1.90 -27.53
CA GLN A 348 21.55 3.00 -27.97
C GLN A 348 20.30 2.51 -28.71
N ASN A 349 20.44 1.54 -29.61
CA ASN A 349 19.33 1.01 -30.41
C ASN A 349 18.35 0.19 -29.56
N GLN A 350 18.85 -0.67 -28.67
CA GLN A 350 18.00 -1.49 -27.80
C GLN A 350 17.21 -0.63 -26.81
N MET A 351 17.86 0.36 -26.18
CA MET A 351 17.15 1.29 -25.29
C MET A 351 16.08 2.08 -26.03
N ARG A 352 16.39 2.58 -27.24
CA ARG A 352 15.41 3.30 -28.07
C ARG A 352 14.23 2.39 -28.45
N SER A 353 14.49 1.12 -28.75
CA SER A 353 13.45 0.15 -29.08
C SER A 353 12.47 -0.05 -27.92
N VAL A 354 12.96 -0.19 -26.69
CA VAL A 354 12.11 -0.37 -25.49
C VAL A 354 11.29 0.89 -25.17
N VAL A 355 11.89 2.07 -25.30
CA VAL A 355 11.18 3.34 -25.08
C VAL A 355 10.07 3.58 -26.12
N ASN A 356 10.25 3.08 -27.34
CA ASN A 356 9.26 3.15 -28.42
C ASN A 356 8.28 1.96 -28.42
N GLU A 357 8.42 1.02 -27.48
CA GLU A 357 7.56 -0.16 -27.43
C GLU A 357 6.12 0.26 -27.09
N MET A 358 5.17 -0.14 -27.94
CA MET A 358 3.77 0.15 -27.72
C MET A 358 3.18 -0.82 -26.70
N GLN A 359 2.33 -0.31 -25.81
CA GLN A 359 1.57 -1.10 -24.86
C GLN A 359 0.50 -1.96 -25.59
N GLY A 360 0.15 -3.09 -24.98
CA GLY A 360 -0.88 -4.01 -25.50
C GLY A 360 -2.29 -3.42 -25.54
N GLU A 361 -3.18 -4.10 -26.27
CA GLU A 361 -4.60 -3.72 -26.42
C GLU A 361 -5.30 -3.52 -25.06
N GLY A 362 -6.14 -2.49 -24.95
CA GLY A 362 -6.91 -2.18 -23.72
C GLY A 362 -6.28 -1.08 -22.84
N SER A 363 -5.01 -0.73 -23.05
CA SER A 363 -4.40 0.42 -22.38
C SER A 363 -4.94 1.74 -22.97
N TYR A 364 -5.32 2.70 -22.10
CA TYR A 364 -5.78 4.02 -22.55
C TYR A 364 -4.67 4.77 -23.30
N PHE A 365 -3.48 4.83 -22.70
CA PHE A 365 -2.26 5.30 -23.37
C PHE A 365 -1.51 4.10 -23.95
N LYS A 366 -1.13 4.18 -25.22
CA LYS A 366 -0.41 3.10 -25.92
C LYS A 366 1.09 3.34 -25.98
N SER A 367 1.54 4.57 -25.79
CA SER A 367 2.93 4.96 -25.93
C SER A 367 3.30 6.10 -24.98
N LEU A 368 4.60 6.26 -24.72
CA LEU A 368 5.10 7.42 -23.97
C LEU A 368 4.82 8.76 -24.69
N SER A 369 4.68 8.74 -26.02
CA SER A 369 4.30 9.93 -26.79
C SER A 369 2.88 10.43 -26.48
N ASP A 370 1.96 9.54 -26.09
CA ASP A 370 0.58 9.93 -25.76
C ASP A 370 0.53 10.80 -24.49
N ILE A 371 1.46 10.58 -23.57
CA ILE A 371 1.64 11.39 -22.35
C ILE A 371 2.65 12.53 -22.54
N GLY A 372 3.08 12.80 -23.77
CA GLY A 372 3.97 13.92 -24.10
C GLY A 372 5.46 13.65 -23.92
N VAL A 373 5.90 12.41 -23.76
CA VAL A 373 7.31 12.02 -23.73
C VAL A 373 7.73 11.45 -25.08
N SER A 374 8.63 12.13 -25.78
CA SER A 374 9.05 11.73 -27.13
C SER A 374 10.53 11.98 -27.37
N PHE A 375 11.13 11.28 -28.34
CA PHE A 375 12.49 11.55 -28.77
C PHE A 375 12.62 12.90 -29.46
N THR A 376 13.73 13.59 -29.17
CA THR A 376 14.11 14.87 -29.77
C THR A 376 14.54 14.64 -31.22
N GLY A 377 13.73 15.17 -32.15
CA GLY A 377 13.79 15.00 -33.61
C GLY A 377 12.72 14.01 -34.06
N TYR A 378 11.67 14.38 -34.79
CA TYR A 378 11.48 15.42 -35.80
C TYR A 378 10.70 16.64 -35.29
N GLN A 379 11.10 17.87 -35.66
CA GLN A 379 10.10 18.92 -35.80
C GLN A 379 9.42 18.67 -37.14
N THR A 380 8.13 18.36 -37.13
CA THR A 380 7.30 18.42 -38.32
C THR A 380 6.54 19.73 -38.30
N ASP A 381 6.45 20.42 -39.43
CA ASP A 381 5.51 21.51 -39.56
C ASP A 381 4.07 20.97 -39.46
N ALA A 382 3.09 21.87 -39.46
CA ALA A 382 1.66 21.51 -39.41
C ALA A 382 1.20 20.60 -40.56
N LYS A 383 2.06 20.30 -41.55
CA LYS A 383 1.79 19.43 -42.71
C LYS A 383 2.54 18.09 -42.63
N GLY A 384 3.21 17.79 -41.52
CA GLY A 384 3.96 16.55 -41.35
C GLY A 384 5.33 16.54 -42.05
N THR A 385 5.81 17.69 -42.53
CA THR A 385 7.10 17.79 -43.22
C THR A 385 8.19 18.07 -42.21
N ILE A 386 9.28 17.29 -42.26
CA ILE A 386 10.44 17.45 -41.39
C ILE A 386 11.07 18.83 -41.62
N VAL A 387 11.02 19.71 -40.61
CA VAL A 387 11.67 21.03 -40.59
C VAL A 387 12.90 20.99 -39.67
N GLY A 388 14.05 21.36 -40.23
CA GLY A 388 15.33 21.47 -39.52
C GLY A 388 16.17 20.19 -39.59
N GLY A 389 17.29 20.24 -40.30
CA GLY A 389 18.25 19.15 -40.52
C GLY A 389 19.05 18.70 -39.29
N ALA A 390 18.40 18.54 -38.14
CA ALA A 390 19.04 18.00 -36.94
C ALA A 390 19.00 16.46 -36.98
N THR A 391 20.17 15.84 -37.12
CA THR A 391 20.37 14.40 -36.86
C THR A 391 19.71 14.04 -35.53
N PRO A 392 18.91 12.96 -35.44
CA PRO A 392 18.17 12.64 -34.21
C PRO A 392 19.14 12.49 -33.05
N LYS A 393 19.09 13.44 -32.10
CA LYS A 393 19.98 13.45 -30.94
C LYS A 393 19.66 12.31 -29.97
N GLY A 394 18.51 11.65 -30.11
CA GLY A 394 18.16 10.50 -29.26
C GLY A 394 17.93 10.86 -27.80
N ASP A 395 17.82 12.14 -27.48
CA ASP A 395 17.42 12.61 -26.14
C ASP A 395 15.90 12.57 -26.05
N LEU A 396 15.34 12.31 -24.88
CA LEU A 396 13.93 12.46 -24.59
C LEU A 396 13.57 13.92 -24.29
N SER A 397 12.42 14.33 -24.80
CA SER A 397 11.77 15.62 -24.59
C SER A 397 10.43 15.43 -23.91
N LEU A 398 10.01 16.42 -23.12
CA LEU A 398 8.76 16.40 -22.36
C LEU A 398 7.87 17.59 -22.73
N ASN A 399 6.65 17.30 -23.18
CA ASN A 399 5.56 18.29 -23.20
C ASN A 399 4.85 18.26 -21.84
N GLU A 400 5.19 19.22 -20.96
CA GLU A 400 4.65 19.26 -19.61
C GLU A 400 3.12 19.46 -19.57
N ALA A 401 2.54 20.16 -20.54
CA ALA A 401 1.09 20.39 -20.61
C ALA A 401 0.33 19.10 -20.96
N LYS A 402 0.83 18.32 -21.93
CA LYS A 402 0.27 17.00 -22.27
C LYS A 402 0.41 16.03 -21.11
N LEU A 403 1.57 16.00 -20.47
CA LEU A 403 1.78 15.15 -19.29
C LEU A 403 0.83 15.54 -18.16
N GLN A 404 0.67 16.84 -17.90
CA GLN A 404 -0.26 17.33 -16.88
C GLN A 404 -1.71 16.91 -17.19
N ALA A 405 -2.16 17.05 -18.44
CA ALA A 405 -3.50 16.64 -18.85
C ALA A 405 -3.72 15.12 -18.73
N ALA A 406 -2.73 14.31 -19.10
CA ALA A 406 -2.78 12.86 -18.98
C ALA A 406 -2.84 12.42 -17.50
N ILE A 407 -1.97 12.99 -16.66
CA ILE A 407 -1.93 12.72 -15.22
C ILE A 407 -3.24 13.15 -14.54
N SER A 408 -3.80 14.30 -14.90
CA SER A 408 -5.05 14.80 -14.28
C SER A 408 -6.29 14.03 -14.70
N SER A 409 -6.32 13.45 -15.91
CA SER A 409 -7.49 12.72 -16.42
C SER A 409 -7.44 11.22 -16.13
N HIS A 410 -6.27 10.60 -16.25
CA HIS A 410 -6.09 9.15 -16.17
C HIS A 410 -4.75 8.79 -15.47
N PRO A 411 -4.55 9.16 -14.19
CA PRO A 411 -3.27 8.98 -13.50
C PRO A 411 -2.83 7.51 -13.40
N GLY A 412 -3.79 6.60 -13.21
CA GLY A 412 -3.52 5.16 -13.20
C GLY A 412 -2.98 4.67 -14.54
N ASP A 413 -3.57 5.10 -15.66
CA ASP A 413 -3.10 4.73 -17.00
C ASP A 413 -1.73 5.32 -17.34
N VAL A 414 -1.39 6.49 -16.82
CA VAL A 414 -0.02 7.02 -16.93
C VAL A 414 0.97 6.14 -16.17
N ALA A 415 0.62 5.72 -14.95
CA ALA A 415 1.47 4.82 -14.16
C ALA A 415 1.63 3.44 -14.83
N ASN A 416 0.58 2.94 -15.48
CA ASN A 416 0.58 1.67 -16.21
C ASN A 416 1.58 1.64 -17.38
N LEU A 417 1.94 2.79 -17.96
CA LEU A 417 3.00 2.85 -18.99
C LEU A 417 4.38 2.47 -18.44
N PHE A 418 4.62 2.72 -17.16
CA PHE A 418 5.93 2.52 -16.52
C PHE A 418 5.98 1.28 -15.64
N THR A 419 4.84 0.83 -15.12
CA THR A 419 4.74 -0.25 -14.13
C THR A 419 4.13 -1.53 -14.70
N VAL A 420 4.24 -2.61 -13.92
CA VAL A 420 3.55 -3.87 -14.21
C VAL A 420 2.05 -3.69 -14.00
N ASN A 421 1.26 -3.95 -15.04
CA ASN A 421 -0.19 -3.83 -15.01
C ASN A 421 -0.89 -4.91 -15.85
N GLY A 422 -2.15 -5.20 -15.51
CA GLY A 422 -3.05 -6.00 -16.30
C GLY A 422 -4.39 -5.29 -16.48
N VAL A 423 -4.85 -5.13 -17.71
CA VAL A 423 -6.17 -4.57 -18.03
C VAL A 423 -7.10 -5.72 -18.40
N ALA A 424 -8.16 -5.92 -17.62
CA ALA A 424 -9.20 -6.89 -17.91
C ALA A 424 -10.25 -6.30 -18.86
N SER A 425 -10.77 -7.12 -19.78
CA SER A 425 -11.86 -6.73 -20.68
C SER A 425 -13.26 -6.87 -20.07
N SER A 426 -13.36 -7.47 -18.87
CA SER A 426 -14.61 -7.72 -18.14
C SER A 426 -14.53 -7.15 -16.73
N ASN A 427 -15.63 -6.58 -16.23
CA ASN A 427 -15.74 -6.07 -14.86
C ASN A 427 -15.79 -7.18 -13.80
N GLN A 428 -15.96 -8.45 -14.21
CA GLN A 428 -15.92 -9.61 -13.30
C GLN A 428 -14.52 -10.15 -13.07
N ILE A 429 -13.53 -9.62 -13.80
CA ILE A 429 -12.12 -9.98 -13.66
C ILE A 429 -11.35 -8.75 -13.19
N THR A 430 -10.68 -8.85 -12.05
CA THR A 430 -9.82 -7.79 -11.53
C THR A 430 -8.38 -8.27 -11.54
N PHE A 431 -7.48 -7.54 -12.19
CA PHE A 431 -6.04 -7.81 -12.10
C PHE A 431 -5.54 -7.50 -10.70
N LEU A 432 -4.88 -8.48 -10.06
CA LEU A 432 -4.29 -8.31 -8.73
C LEU A 432 -2.79 -8.06 -8.81
N SER A 433 -2.07 -8.91 -9.55
CA SER A 433 -0.61 -8.81 -9.68
C SER A 433 -0.09 -9.60 -10.87
N GLY A 434 1.13 -9.28 -11.30
CA GLY A 434 1.92 -10.14 -12.19
C GLY A 434 3.34 -10.28 -11.67
N SER A 435 3.98 -11.39 -11.99
CA SER A 435 5.33 -11.70 -11.54
C SER A 435 6.37 -11.43 -12.64
N LEU A 436 7.66 -11.55 -12.27
CA LEU A 436 8.77 -11.52 -13.22
C LEU A 436 8.76 -12.68 -14.22
N ALA A 437 7.99 -13.74 -13.97
CA ALA A 437 7.78 -14.85 -14.88
C ALA A 437 6.65 -14.58 -15.90
N THR A 438 5.67 -13.73 -15.58
CA THR A 438 4.49 -13.49 -16.42
C THR A 438 4.86 -12.79 -17.73
N GLN A 439 4.70 -13.40 -18.88
CA GLN A 439 5.08 -12.78 -20.16
C GLN A 439 4.09 -11.66 -20.55
N SER A 440 4.55 -10.58 -21.17
CA SER A 440 3.65 -9.55 -21.72
C SER A 440 2.78 -10.17 -22.82
N GLY A 441 1.48 -9.93 -22.80
CA GLY A 441 0.55 -10.57 -23.73
C GLY A 441 -0.90 -10.49 -23.30
N LYS A 442 -1.79 -10.98 -24.16
CA LYS A 442 -3.24 -11.06 -23.91
C LYS A 442 -3.61 -12.49 -23.55
N TYR A 443 -4.24 -12.66 -22.40
CA TYR A 443 -4.61 -13.97 -21.86
C TYR A 443 -6.13 -14.10 -21.76
N ALA A 444 -6.73 -15.03 -22.50
CA ALA A 444 -8.16 -15.35 -22.36
C ALA A 444 -8.44 -15.97 -20.99
N ILE A 445 -9.58 -15.62 -20.38
CA ILE A 445 -9.98 -16.06 -19.04
C ILE A 445 -11.25 -16.88 -19.16
N GLU A 446 -11.15 -18.16 -18.82
CA GLU A 446 -12.27 -19.08 -18.80
C GLU A 446 -12.46 -19.59 -17.37
N VAL A 447 -13.69 -19.57 -16.87
CA VAL A 447 -14.04 -20.09 -15.55
C VAL A 447 -14.78 -21.40 -15.74
N THR A 448 -14.21 -22.50 -15.25
CA THR A 448 -14.84 -23.82 -15.29
C THR A 448 -15.70 -24.06 -14.07
N THR A 449 -15.29 -23.55 -12.90
CA THR A 449 -16.02 -23.67 -11.64
C THR A 449 -15.95 -22.33 -10.90
N PRO A 450 -17.08 -21.63 -10.65
CA PRO A 450 -17.06 -20.38 -9.90
C PRO A 450 -16.77 -20.63 -8.41
N ALA A 451 -16.12 -19.67 -7.75
CA ALA A 451 -15.89 -19.77 -6.31
C ALA A 451 -17.22 -19.64 -5.54
N THR A 452 -17.38 -20.44 -4.48
CA THR A 452 -18.56 -20.39 -3.61
C THR A 452 -18.17 -20.14 -2.15
N GLN A 453 -19.10 -19.58 -1.39
CA GLN A 453 -18.99 -19.44 0.06
C GLN A 453 -19.56 -20.68 0.75
N ALA A 454 -19.04 -20.99 1.93
CA ALA A 454 -19.70 -21.97 2.79
C ALA A 454 -21.05 -21.44 3.27
N LYS A 455 -22.03 -22.33 3.26
CA LYS A 455 -23.41 -22.04 3.63
C LYS A 455 -23.93 -23.06 4.62
N TYR A 456 -24.46 -22.59 5.73
CA TYR A 456 -25.26 -23.34 6.68
C TYR A 456 -26.73 -22.96 6.49
N SER A 457 -27.62 -23.93 6.30
CA SER A 457 -29.07 -23.73 6.24
C SER A 457 -29.72 -24.49 7.38
N GLY A 458 -30.50 -23.81 8.20
CA GLY A 458 -31.19 -24.38 9.36
C GLY A 458 -32.35 -25.32 9.01
N SER A 459 -33.17 -25.59 10.02
CA SER A 459 -34.45 -26.27 9.92
C SER A 459 -35.55 -25.33 9.45
N ALA A 460 -36.54 -25.88 8.73
CA ALA A 460 -37.70 -25.11 8.32
C ALA A 460 -38.52 -24.69 9.54
N LEU A 461 -38.85 -23.41 9.63
CA LEU A 461 -39.69 -22.81 10.64
C LEU A 461 -41.10 -22.57 10.11
N SER A 462 -42.09 -22.59 11.00
CA SER A 462 -43.43 -22.11 10.63
C SER A 462 -43.39 -20.61 10.38
N PHE A 463 -43.54 -20.24 9.11
CA PHE A 463 -43.43 -18.88 8.60
C PHE A 463 -44.78 -18.14 8.61
N PHE A 464 -45.88 -18.85 8.36
CA PHE A 464 -47.23 -18.31 8.29
C PHE A 464 -48.02 -18.61 9.56
N LYS A 465 -48.75 -17.60 10.04
CA LYS A 465 -49.77 -17.77 11.07
C LYS A 465 -51.16 -17.73 10.43
N VAL A 466 -51.89 -18.83 10.54
CA VAL A 466 -53.32 -18.87 10.21
C VAL A 466 -54.14 -18.94 11.49
N ASP A 467 -55.08 -18.01 11.65
CA ASP A 467 -55.98 -17.93 12.80
C ASP A 467 -57.35 -17.38 12.40
N SER A 468 -58.24 -17.18 13.38
CA SER A 468 -59.60 -16.69 13.14
C SER A 468 -59.68 -15.35 12.42
N SER A 469 -58.62 -14.53 12.41
CA SER A 469 -58.59 -13.26 11.69
C SER A 469 -58.37 -13.42 10.18
N ASN A 470 -57.84 -14.56 9.74
CA ASN A 470 -57.34 -14.71 8.36
C ASN A 470 -57.55 -16.09 7.73
N ASN A 471 -58.21 -17.02 8.43
CA ASN A 471 -58.38 -18.42 8.00
C ASN A 471 -59.35 -18.65 6.84
N THR A 472 -60.07 -17.63 6.38
CA THR A 472 -61.01 -17.73 5.28
C THR A 472 -60.44 -17.08 4.02
N LYS A 473 -60.36 -17.83 2.90
CA LYS A 473 -59.75 -17.38 1.64
C LYS A 473 -60.61 -17.73 0.42
N ASN A 474 -60.90 -16.72 -0.40
CA ASN A 474 -61.64 -16.93 -1.65
C ASN A 474 -60.71 -17.40 -2.77
N VAL A 475 -61.12 -18.43 -3.48
CA VAL A 475 -60.39 -19.07 -4.58
C VAL A 475 -61.32 -19.17 -5.80
N THR A 476 -60.91 -18.59 -6.94
CA THR A 476 -61.66 -18.61 -8.21
C THR A 476 -60.94 -19.39 -9.33
N LEU A 477 -61.25 -20.68 -9.53
CA LEU A 477 -60.64 -21.51 -10.57
C LEU A 477 -61.60 -21.74 -11.75
N GLY A 478 -61.19 -21.35 -12.96
CA GLY A 478 -61.98 -21.53 -14.18
C GLY A 478 -63.35 -20.86 -14.12
N GLY A 479 -63.44 -19.69 -13.50
CA GLY A 479 -64.69 -18.92 -13.32
C GLY A 479 -65.56 -19.35 -12.14
N VAL A 480 -65.23 -20.45 -11.46
CA VAL A 480 -65.95 -20.93 -10.26
C VAL A 480 -65.25 -20.40 -9.02
N SER A 481 -65.98 -19.73 -8.13
CA SER A 481 -65.45 -19.18 -6.87
C SER A 481 -65.96 -19.97 -5.68
N ALA A 482 -65.05 -20.34 -4.76
CA ALA A 482 -65.41 -20.91 -3.46
C ALA A 482 -64.59 -20.26 -2.33
N SER A 483 -65.11 -20.38 -1.11
CA SER A 483 -64.46 -19.88 0.11
C SER A 483 -63.82 -21.05 0.85
N LEU A 484 -62.49 -21.06 0.92
CA LEU A 484 -61.71 -22.07 1.63
C LEU A 484 -61.53 -21.68 3.09
N ALA A 485 -61.90 -22.58 4.00
CA ALA A 485 -61.58 -22.49 5.42
C ALA A 485 -60.29 -23.26 5.72
N LEU A 486 -59.20 -22.53 5.95
CA LEU A 486 -57.92 -23.06 6.40
C LEU A 486 -57.97 -23.34 7.91
N ASP A 487 -57.24 -24.35 8.39
CA ASP A 487 -57.25 -24.68 9.82
C ASP A 487 -56.32 -23.72 10.58
N ASN A 488 -56.73 -23.28 11.77
CA ASN A 488 -55.92 -22.37 12.59
C ASN A 488 -54.66 -23.09 13.08
N ASN A 489 -53.50 -22.73 12.56
CA ASN A 489 -52.21 -23.30 12.94
C ASN A 489 -51.03 -22.40 12.48
N ASP A 490 -49.82 -22.81 12.82
CA ASP A 490 -48.58 -22.22 12.33
C ASP A 490 -48.02 -23.11 11.21
N TYR A 491 -47.88 -22.57 10.01
CA TYR A 491 -47.49 -23.34 8.83
C TYR A 491 -46.13 -22.94 8.30
N THR A 492 -45.35 -23.92 7.84
CA THR A 492 -44.29 -23.72 6.85
C THR A 492 -44.90 -23.41 5.48
N THR A 493 -44.10 -22.92 4.53
CA THR A 493 -44.53 -22.78 3.12
C THR A 493 -45.14 -24.08 2.57
N GLU A 494 -44.46 -25.20 2.79
CA GLU A 494 -44.88 -26.51 2.27
C GLU A 494 -46.18 -27.01 2.92
N SER A 495 -46.32 -26.90 4.24
CA SER A 495 -47.52 -27.36 4.94
C SER A 495 -48.75 -26.50 4.65
N LEU A 496 -48.57 -25.18 4.45
CA LEU A 496 -49.66 -24.31 4.03
C LEU A 496 -50.08 -24.60 2.58
N ALA A 497 -49.12 -24.78 1.67
CA ALA A 497 -49.42 -25.18 0.28
C ALA A 497 -50.19 -26.50 0.23
N ALA A 498 -49.76 -27.49 1.03
CA ALA A 498 -50.44 -28.78 1.15
C ALA A 498 -51.85 -28.64 1.73
N GLN A 499 -52.05 -27.77 2.73
CA GLN A 499 -53.38 -27.51 3.28
C GLN A 499 -54.28 -26.83 2.25
N ILE A 500 -53.80 -25.78 1.57
CA ILE A 500 -54.56 -25.09 0.51
C ILE A 500 -54.96 -26.11 -0.56
N LYS A 501 -54.02 -26.95 -1.00
CA LYS A 501 -54.28 -28.03 -1.96
C LYS A 501 -55.37 -28.97 -1.45
N SER A 502 -55.24 -29.47 -0.23
CA SER A 502 -56.19 -30.41 0.37
C SER A 502 -57.60 -29.81 0.51
N LYS A 503 -57.71 -28.52 0.89
CA LYS A 503 -59.00 -27.83 1.00
C LYS A 503 -59.65 -27.61 -0.38
N ILE A 504 -58.87 -27.35 -1.43
CA ILE A 504 -59.37 -27.29 -2.81
C ILE A 504 -59.87 -28.67 -3.26
N GLU A 505 -59.09 -29.73 -3.01
CA GLU A 505 -59.45 -31.10 -3.40
C GLU A 505 -60.69 -31.64 -2.67
N ALA A 506 -60.97 -31.11 -1.47
CA ALA A 506 -62.18 -31.44 -0.71
C ALA A 506 -63.42 -30.65 -1.16
N ASP A 507 -63.27 -29.57 -1.92
CA ASP A 507 -64.38 -28.75 -2.42
C ASP A 507 -64.86 -29.28 -3.78
N SER A 508 -66.03 -29.93 -3.79
CA SER A 508 -66.61 -30.54 -4.99
C SER A 508 -66.98 -29.55 -6.10
N THR A 509 -67.00 -28.24 -5.81
CA THR A 509 -67.26 -27.19 -6.82
C THR A 509 -65.99 -26.77 -7.54
N LEU A 510 -64.86 -26.78 -6.82
CA LEU A 510 -63.55 -26.43 -7.38
C LEU A 510 -62.81 -27.63 -7.98
N PHE A 511 -63.05 -28.84 -7.46
CA PHE A 511 -62.31 -30.06 -7.80
C PHE A 511 -63.21 -31.27 -8.07
N THR A 512 -62.91 -32.00 -9.15
CA THR A 512 -63.54 -33.29 -9.49
C THR A 512 -62.50 -34.41 -9.51
N SER A 513 -62.65 -35.37 -8.58
CA SER A 513 -61.73 -36.52 -8.47
C SER A 513 -61.70 -37.36 -9.75
N GLY A 514 -60.49 -37.69 -10.21
CA GLY A 514 -60.25 -38.46 -11.44
C GLY A 514 -60.20 -37.64 -12.75
N SER A 515 -60.59 -36.36 -12.72
CA SER A 515 -60.56 -35.46 -13.89
C SER A 515 -59.69 -34.22 -13.68
N ASP A 516 -59.51 -33.78 -12.44
CA ASP A 516 -58.72 -32.59 -12.09
C ASP A 516 -57.37 -32.96 -11.45
N THR A 517 -56.34 -32.18 -11.74
CA THR A 517 -55.09 -32.14 -10.96
C THR A 517 -54.83 -30.72 -10.47
N VAL A 518 -54.43 -30.57 -9.21
CA VAL A 518 -54.13 -29.28 -8.60
C VAL A 518 -52.71 -29.26 -8.04
N LYS A 519 -51.98 -28.20 -8.33
CA LYS A 519 -50.65 -27.92 -7.79
C LYS A 519 -50.66 -26.55 -7.12
N VAL A 520 -50.09 -26.48 -5.92
CA VAL A 520 -49.97 -25.24 -5.15
C VAL A 520 -48.49 -25.05 -4.82
N GLU A 521 -47.91 -23.92 -5.22
CA GLU A 521 -46.50 -23.60 -5.00
C GLU A 521 -46.35 -22.19 -4.42
N TYR A 522 -45.45 -22.02 -3.44
CA TYR A 522 -45.13 -20.68 -2.93
C TYR A 522 -44.19 -19.94 -3.88
N ASN A 523 -44.61 -18.78 -4.36
CA ASN A 523 -43.84 -17.92 -5.24
C ASN A 523 -43.14 -16.82 -4.43
N LYS A 524 -41.82 -16.95 -4.32
CA LYS A 524 -40.95 -16.05 -3.55
C LYS A 524 -40.87 -14.61 -4.09
N LEU A 525 -41.18 -14.40 -5.38
CA LEU A 525 -41.04 -13.09 -6.00
C LEU A 525 -42.24 -12.20 -5.67
N ASN A 526 -43.45 -12.77 -5.71
CA ASN A 526 -44.70 -12.06 -5.44
C ASN A 526 -45.27 -12.33 -4.03
N LYS A 527 -44.64 -13.25 -3.27
CA LYS A 527 -45.03 -13.68 -1.91
C LYS A 527 -46.43 -14.29 -1.82
N ASN A 528 -46.89 -14.95 -2.89
CA ASN A 528 -48.20 -15.60 -2.97
C ASN A 528 -48.09 -17.10 -3.18
N PHE A 529 -49.21 -17.83 -3.03
CA PHE A 529 -49.31 -19.22 -3.44
C PHE A 529 -49.89 -19.30 -4.85
N ASP A 530 -49.07 -19.70 -5.80
CA ASP A 530 -49.50 -19.96 -7.17
C ASP A 530 -50.23 -21.31 -7.20
N ILE A 531 -51.53 -21.25 -7.47
CA ILE A 531 -52.41 -22.41 -7.61
C ILE A 531 -52.62 -22.62 -9.10
N SER A 532 -52.35 -23.83 -9.57
CA SER A 532 -52.66 -24.26 -10.94
C SER A 532 -53.56 -25.48 -10.91
N ARG A 533 -54.59 -25.46 -11.76
CA ARG A 533 -55.50 -26.58 -11.98
C ARG A 533 -55.43 -27.00 -13.45
N GLU A 534 -55.36 -28.30 -13.68
CA GLU A 534 -55.51 -28.91 -14.99
C GLU A 534 -56.70 -29.87 -14.96
N ARG A 535 -57.76 -29.55 -15.73
CA ARG A 535 -59.02 -30.31 -15.81
C ARG A 535 -59.15 -31.02 -17.15
N VAL A 536 -59.41 -32.32 -17.12
CA VAL A 536 -59.73 -33.13 -18.29
C VAL A 536 -61.24 -33.15 -18.48
N ILE A 537 -61.73 -32.53 -19.56
CA ILE A 537 -63.16 -32.46 -19.87
C ILE A 537 -63.56 -33.72 -20.66
N ALA A 538 -64.58 -34.44 -20.18
CA ALA A 538 -65.11 -35.60 -20.88
C ALA A 538 -65.97 -35.18 -22.09
N GLY A 539 -65.50 -35.52 -23.29
CA GLY A 539 -66.12 -35.26 -24.59
C GLY A 539 -65.04 -35.13 -25.66
N ALA A 540 -65.05 -35.99 -26.68
CA ALA A 540 -63.92 -36.15 -27.61
C ALA A 540 -63.53 -34.85 -28.36
N PRO A 541 -62.24 -34.61 -28.67
CA PRO A 541 -61.02 -35.14 -28.04
C PRO A 541 -60.80 -34.52 -26.64
N PRO A 542 -60.04 -35.16 -25.72
CA PRO A 542 -59.80 -34.62 -24.39
C PRO A 542 -59.20 -33.22 -24.50
N THR A 543 -60.00 -32.21 -24.18
CA THR A 543 -59.55 -30.83 -24.08
C THR A 543 -59.15 -30.60 -22.64
N THR A 544 -57.94 -30.09 -22.47
CA THR A 544 -57.39 -29.83 -21.15
C THR A 544 -57.55 -28.35 -20.82
N GLN A 545 -58.34 -28.04 -19.80
CA GLN A 545 -58.48 -26.68 -19.31
C GLN A 545 -57.42 -26.42 -18.25
N LYS A 546 -56.60 -25.39 -18.47
CA LYS A 546 -55.57 -24.93 -17.51
C LYS A 546 -56.01 -23.61 -16.91
N ASP A 547 -56.16 -23.59 -15.59
CA ASP A 547 -56.52 -22.41 -14.83
C ASP A 547 -55.42 -22.13 -13.79
N SER A 548 -55.16 -20.85 -13.51
CA SER A 548 -54.19 -20.47 -12.49
C SER A 548 -54.63 -19.22 -11.73
N MET A 549 -54.27 -19.14 -10.46
CA MET A 549 -54.36 -17.91 -9.67
C MET A 549 -53.17 -17.78 -8.73
N ALA A 550 -52.92 -16.56 -8.28
CA ALA A 550 -52.08 -16.32 -7.12
C ALA A 550 -52.99 -16.04 -5.91
N LEU A 551 -52.94 -16.91 -4.90
CA LEU A 551 -53.63 -16.70 -3.64
C LEU A 551 -52.72 -15.94 -2.68
N ALA A 552 -53.06 -14.67 -2.44
CA ALA A 552 -52.42 -13.88 -1.40
C ALA A 552 -52.96 -14.30 -0.03
N ILE A 553 -52.11 -14.88 0.81
CA ILE A 553 -52.42 -15.07 2.23
C ILE A 553 -52.00 -13.79 2.95
N SER A 554 -52.93 -12.83 3.01
CA SER A 554 -52.72 -11.47 3.55
C SER A 554 -52.50 -11.37 5.07
N SER A 555 -51.98 -12.40 5.74
CA SER A 555 -51.71 -12.33 7.19
C SER A 555 -50.22 -12.27 7.47
N ALA A 556 -49.87 -11.34 8.35
CA ALA A 556 -48.52 -10.94 8.70
C ALA A 556 -47.59 -12.15 8.93
N PRO A 557 -46.31 -12.08 8.46
CA PRO A 557 -45.31 -13.06 8.87
C PRO A 557 -45.37 -13.22 10.38
N LYS A 558 -45.36 -14.47 10.86
CA LYS A 558 -45.46 -14.75 12.29
C LYS A 558 -44.37 -13.96 13.02
N PRO A 559 -44.71 -13.02 13.92
CA PRO A 559 -43.68 -12.32 14.67
C PRO A 559 -42.92 -13.32 15.53
N ILE A 560 -41.59 -13.26 15.50
CA ILE A 560 -40.75 -14.04 16.42
C ILE A 560 -40.45 -13.18 17.64
N THR A 561 -40.72 -13.71 18.83
CA THR A 561 -40.31 -13.09 20.09
C THR A 561 -38.95 -13.61 20.53
N ILE A 562 -38.01 -12.69 20.72
CA ILE A 562 -36.73 -12.95 21.38
C ILE A 562 -36.82 -12.51 22.85
N ASP A 563 -36.56 -13.45 23.76
CA ASP A 563 -36.61 -13.31 25.21
C ASP A 563 -35.32 -13.82 25.87
N ASP A 564 -35.32 -13.99 27.19
CA ASP A 564 -34.14 -14.47 27.92
C ASP A 564 -33.71 -15.90 27.60
N ASN A 565 -34.63 -16.75 27.13
CA ASN A 565 -34.40 -18.17 26.88
C ASN A 565 -33.95 -18.44 25.44
N ASN A 566 -34.17 -17.53 24.49
CA ASN A 566 -33.88 -17.78 23.07
C ASN A 566 -32.95 -16.74 22.39
N LYS A 567 -32.29 -15.86 23.15
CA LYS A 567 -31.45 -14.77 22.61
C LYS A 567 -29.99 -15.08 22.32
N THR A 568 -29.46 -16.25 22.67
CA THR A 568 -27.99 -16.48 22.62
C THR A 568 -27.60 -17.52 21.59
N LEU A 569 -26.61 -17.22 20.76
CA LEU A 569 -25.98 -18.19 19.85
C LEU A 569 -24.47 -18.01 19.76
N MET A 570 -23.77 -19.05 19.30
CA MET A 570 -22.35 -19.03 19.02
C MET A 570 -22.11 -19.62 17.64
N VAL A 571 -21.20 -19.00 16.90
CA VAL A 571 -20.87 -19.42 15.53
C VAL A 571 -19.36 -19.57 15.38
N SER A 572 -18.95 -20.54 14.58
CA SER A 572 -17.59 -20.67 14.07
C SER A 572 -17.58 -20.27 12.61
N VAL A 573 -16.71 -19.31 12.25
CA VAL A 573 -16.56 -18.76 10.90
C VAL A 573 -15.09 -18.85 10.51
N ASP A 574 -14.81 -19.62 9.46
CA ASP A 574 -13.47 -19.86 8.90
C ASP A 574 -12.41 -20.20 9.97
N GLY A 575 -12.79 -21.03 10.95
CA GLY A 575 -11.92 -21.48 12.05
C GLY A 575 -11.89 -20.58 13.30
N VAL A 576 -12.57 -19.43 13.29
CA VAL A 576 -12.69 -18.55 14.46
C VAL A 576 -14.05 -18.74 15.11
N ILE A 577 -14.07 -19.00 16.42
CA ILE A 577 -15.31 -19.16 17.19
C ILE A 577 -15.65 -17.81 17.85
N SER A 578 -16.91 -17.39 17.73
CA SER A 578 -17.44 -16.19 18.37
C SER A 578 -17.52 -16.36 19.89
N GLN A 579 -17.62 -15.26 20.62
CA GLN A 579 -18.16 -15.29 21.98
C GLN A 579 -19.69 -15.58 21.92
N PRO A 580 -20.37 -15.77 23.06
CA PRO A 580 -21.84 -15.83 23.08
C PRO A 580 -22.46 -14.55 22.50
N VAL A 581 -22.96 -14.65 21.27
CA VAL A 581 -23.67 -13.57 20.57
C VAL A 581 -25.06 -13.45 21.18
N THR A 582 -25.40 -12.26 21.66
CA THR A 582 -26.71 -12.00 22.29
C THR A 582 -27.56 -11.09 21.40
N LEU A 583 -28.72 -11.60 20.97
CA LEU A 583 -29.73 -10.89 20.22
C LEU A 583 -30.51 -9.93 21.11
N SER A 584 -30.99 -8.82 20.54
CA SER A 584 -31.82 -7.88 21.28
C SER A 584 -33.19 -8.51 21.59
N LYS A 585 -33.68 -8.32 22.82
CA LYS A 585 -35.02 -8.79 23.20
C LYS A 585 -36.08 -7.96 22.49
N GLY A 586 -37.16 -8.61 22.06
CA GLY A 586 -38.27 -7.92 21.42
C GLY A 586 -39.08 -8.84 20.51
N SER A 587 -40.14 -8.30 19.93
CA SER A 587 -40.92 -8.97 18.90
C SER A 587 -40.49 -8.45 17.53
N TYR A 588 -40.01 -9.35 16.68
CA TYR A 588 -39.57 -9.05 15.32
C TYR A 588 -40.74 -9.28 14.37
N ALA A 589 -41.18 -8.21 13.69
CA ALA A 589 -42.33 -8.26 12.81
C ALA A 589 -42.13 -9.21 11.62
N THR A 590 -40.90 -9.30 11.09
CA THR A 590 -40.57 -10.22 10.00
C THR A 590 -39.32 -11.05 10.32
N MET A 591 -39.22 -12.24 9.70
CA MET A 591 -38.01 -13.08 9.77
C MET A 591 -36.79 -12.38 9.16
N ALA A 592 -36.99 -11.48 8.21
CA ALA A 592 -35.92 -10.70 7.60
C ALA A 592 -35.32 -9.69 8.60
N ASP A 593 -36.15 -9.04 9.42
CA ASP A 593 -35.67 -8.15 10.48
C ASP A 593 -34.85 -8.92 11.51
N LEU A 594 -35.28 -10.13 11.87
CA LEU A 594 -34.52 -11.00 12.76
C LEU A 594 -33.21 -11.50 12.10
N ALA A 595 -33.21 -11.82 10.80
CA ALA A 595 -31.99 -12.17 10.07
C ALA A 595 -30.99 -11.00 10.09
N ALA A 596 -31.46 -9.77 9.87
CA ALA A 596 -30.64 -8.56 9.91
C ALA A 596 -30.05 -8.32 11.31
N GLU A 597 -30.86 -8.52 12.36
CA GLU A 597 -30.38 -8.49 13.74
C GLU A 597 -29.31 -9.55 13.99
N MET A 598 -29.57 -10.81 13.61
CA MET A 598 -28.60 -11.90 13.76
C MET A 598 -27.29 -11.57 13.04
N GLN A 599 -27.36 -11.09 11.80
CA GLN A 599 -26.18 -10.66 11.04
C GLN A 599 -25.41 -9.55 11.75
N SER A 600 -26.12 -8.52 12.21
CA SER A 600 -25.52 -7.38 12.90
C SER A 600 -24.81 -7.80 14.18
N LYS A 601 -25.45 -8.62 15.01
CA LYS A 601 -24.89 -9.10 16.28
C LYS A 601 -23.72 -10.05 16.07
N ILE A 602 -23.81 -10.97 15.10
CA ILE A 602 -22.70 -11.87 14.75
C ILE A 602 -21.50 -11.05 14.25
N ASN A 603 -21.71 -10.11 13.32
CA ASN A 603 -20.62 -9.31 12.74
C ASN A 603 -20.05 -8.25 13.70
N SER A 604 -20.72 -8.00 14.84
CA SER A 604 -20.22 -7.15 15.92
C SER A 604 -19.46 -7.92 17.00
N ASP A 605 -19.35 -9.25 16.90
CA ASP A 605 -18.60 -10.07 17.84
C ASP A 605 -17.10 -9.74 17.79
N GLU A 606 -16.49 -9.48 18.95
CA GLU A 606 -15.09 -9.04 19.04
C GLU A 606 -14.09 -10.08 18.50
N SER A 607 -14.36 -11.39 18.67
CA SER A 607 -13.47 -12.44 18.20
C SER A 607 -13.51 -12.55 16.69
N LEU A 608 -14.70 -12.44 16.08
CA LEU A 608 -14.87 -12.42 14.63
C LEU A 608 -14.31 -11.15 14.01
N VAL A 609 -14.57 -9.97 14.59
CA VAL A 609 -14.02 -8.68 14.12
C VAL A 609 -12.49 -8.68 14.17
N ARG A 610 -11.90 -9.14 15.28
CA ARG A 610 -10.43 -9.29 15.40
C ARG A 610 -9.86 -10.28 14.38
N GLY A 611 -10.64 -11.31 14.03
CA GLY A 611 -10.30 -12.28 12.99
C GLY A 611 -10.61 -11.83 11.55
N GLY A 612 -11.18 -10.63 11.35
CA GLY A 612 -11.62 -10.13 10.05
C GLY A 612 -12.70 -11.00 9.40
N LYS A 613 -13.53 -11.69 10.20
CA LYS A 613 -14.56 -12.63 9.73
C LYS A 613 -15.90 -11.94 9.65
N THR A 614 -16.65 -12.26 8.60
CA THR A 614 -18.02 -11.75 8.41
C THR A 614 -18.94 -12.90 8.04
N VAL A 615 -20.22 -12.72 8.36
CA VAL A 615 -21.30 -13.65 8.06
C VAL A 615 -22.42 -12.90 7.37
N GLY A 616 -22.97 -13.48 6.31
CA GLY A 616 -24.27 -13.12 5.78
C GLY A 616 -25.35 -13.96 6.44
N VAL A 617 -26.47 -13.36 6.84
CA VAL A 617 -27.64 -14.08 7.37
C VAL A 617 -28.87 -13.67 6.58
N ALA A 618 -29.59 -14.65 6.04
CA ALA A 618 -30.83 -14.42 5.31
C ALA A 618 -31.88 -15.44 5.73
N PHE A 619 -33.15 -15.05 5.73
CA PHE A 619 -34.25 -16.01 5.81
C PHE A 619 -34.74 -16.36 4.41
N ASN A 620 -34.63 -17.64 4.04
CA ASN A 620 -35.13 -18.14 2.77
C ASN A 620 -36.61 -18.47 2.93
N GLU A 621 -37.48 -17.57 2.46
CA GLU A 621 -38.93 -17.74 2.57
C GLU A 621 -39.42 -19.02 1.88
N SER A 622 -38.84 -19.43 0.74
CA SER A 622 -39.26 -20.64 0.02
C SER A 622 -39.10 -21.92 0.84
N THR A 623 -37.95 -22.06 1.51
CA THR A 623 -37.66 -23.23 2.36
C THR A 623 -38.03 -23.02 3.83
N SER A 624 -38.45 -21.79 4.18
CA SER A 624 -38.70 -21.33 5.54
C SER A 624 -37.49 -21.50 6.48
N LYS A 625 -36.26 -21.29 6.01
CA LYS A 625 -35.01 -21.55 6.77
C LYS A 625 -34.15 -20.31 6.95
N PHE A 626 -33.40 -20.22 8.04
CA PHE A 626 -32.28 -19.30 8.14
C PHE A 626 -31.04 -19.87 7.44
N ASP A 627 -30.52 -19.10 6.49
CA ASP A 627 -29.31 -19.34 5.74
C ASP A 627 -28.20 -18.43 6.27
N LEU A 628 -27.10 -19.02 6.71
CA LEU A 628 -25.89 -18.32 7.14
C LEU A 628 -24.77 -18.63 6.14
N SER A 629 -24.08 -17.61 5.62
CA SER A 629 -22.93 -17.77 4.75
C SER A 629 -21.69 -17.10 5.32
N SER A 630 -20.53 -17.72 5.17
CA SER A 630 -19.26 -17.05 5.47
C SER A 630 -19.01 -15.95 4.42
N GLY A 631 -18.41 -14.83 4.84
CA GLY A 631 -17.98 -13.78 3.93
C GLY A 631 -16.80 -14.17 3.02
N LEU A 632 -16.07 -15.23 3.39
CA LEU A 632 -14.96 -15.75 2.61
C LEU A 632 -15.45 -16.70 1.50
N TYR A 633 -14.78 -16.69 0.35
CA TYR A 633 -14.99 -17.65 -0.72
C TYR A 633 -13.88 -18.71 -0.73
N GLY A 634 -14.17 -19.90 -1.24
CA GLY A 634 -13.17 -20.94 -1.40
C GLY A 634 -13.28 -22.10 -0.43
N SER A 635 -12.37 -23.06 -0.56
CA SER A 635 -12.27 -24.24 0.32
C SER A 635 -11.95 -23.89 1.78
N ALA A 636 -11.37 -22.71 2.02
CA ALA A 636 -11.14 -22.15 3.35
C ALA A 636 -12.41 -21.59 4.01
N SER A 637 -13.45 -21.31 3.23
CA SER A 637 -14.73 -20.84 3.72
C SER A 637 -15.41 -21.95 4.52
N LYS A 638 -15.72 -21.69 5.79
CA LYS A 638 -16.39 -22.63 6.70
C LYS A 638 -17.33 -21.88 7.63
N ILE A 639 -18.52 -22.43 7.87
CA ILE A 639 -19.46 -21.85 8.83
C ILE A 639 -20.20 -22.93 9.62
N LYS A 640 -20.32 -22.74 10.94
CA LYS A 640 -20.97 -23.70 11.84
C LYS A 640 -21.62 -22.99 13.02
N ILE A 641 -22.78 -23.47 13.46
CA ILE A 641 -23.34 -23.13 14.77
C ILE A 641 -22.67 -24.00 15.84
N THR A 642 -21.99 -23.36 16.79
CA THR A 642 -21.24 -24.02 17.87
C THR A 642 -21.97 -24.03 19.20
N GLY A 643 -22.97 -23.17 19.39
CA GLY A 643 -23.77 -23.12 20.61
C GLY A 643 -25.01 -22.27 20.46
N VAL A 644 -25.97 -22.45 21.36
CA VAL A 644 -27.26 -21.74 21.38
C VAL A 644 -27.62 -21.27 22.80
N GLY A 645 -26.62 -21.00 23.64
CA GLY A 645 -26.82 -20.76 25.07
C GLY A 645 -26.77 -22.04 25.90
N ASP A 646 -27.34 -22.01 27.10
CA ASP A 646 -27.37 -23.15 28.02
C ASP A 646 -28.20 -24.30 27.44
N ALA A 647 -27.61 -25.49 27.34
CA ALA A 647 -28.23 -26.65 26.70
C ALA A 647 -29.50 -27.16 27.41
N ALA A 648 -29.67 -26.88 28.71
CA ALA A 648 -30.81 -27.34 29.48
C ALA A 648 -32.00 -26.39 29.43
N THR A 649 -31.76 -25.08 29.24
CA THR A 649 -32.81 -24.05 29.37
C THR A 649 -33.04 -23.24 28.11
N SER A 650 -32.11 -23.26 27.16
CA SER A 650 -32.24 -22.46 25.94
C SER A 650 -33.28 -23.04 24.98
N THR A 651 -34.13 -22.17 24.47
CA THR A 651 -35.07 -22.45 23.38
C THR A 651 -34.60 -21.87 22.04
N THR A 652 -33.42 -21.23 21.98
CA THR A 652 -32.88 -20.59 20.76
C THR A 652 -32.87 -21.51 19.54
N ALA A 653 -32.44 -22.77 19.70
CA ALA A 653 -32.38 -23.72 18.59
C ALA A 653 -33.76 -23.95 17.94
N ALA A 654 -34.79 -24.14 18.76
CA ALA A 654 -36.16 -24.33 18.30
C ALA A 654 -36.77 -23.04 17.75
N THR A 655 -36.53 -21.89 18.40
CA THR A 655 -37.06 -20.59 17.96
C THR A 655 -36.46 -20.15 16.63
N LEU A 656 -35.16 -20.32 16.44
CA LEU A 656 -34.43 -19.88 15.23
C LEU A 656 -34.27 -20.98 14.19
N GLY A 657 -34.74 -22.21 14.46
CA GLY A 657 -34.60 -23.33 13.53
C GLY A 657 -33.13 -23.64 13.25
N ILE A 658 -32.27 -23.55 14.26
CA ILE A 658 -30.84 -23.82 14.15
C ILE A 658 -30.44 -25.03 14.99
N VAL A 659 -29.42 -25.75 14.54
CA VAL A 659 -28.95 -26.98 15.16
C VAL A 659 -27.47 -26.81 15.48
N VAL A 660 -27.10 -27.09 16.73
CA VAL A 660 -25.69 -27.09 17.17
C VAL A 660 -25.00 -28.34 16.63
N GLY A 661 -23.78 -28.18 16.08
CA GLY A 661 -22.90 -29.33 15.82
C GLY A 661 -22.59 -29.66 14.35
N GLY A 662 -22.87 -28.79 13.39
CA GLY A 662 -22.71 -29.09 11.96
C GLY A 662 -21.30 -29.12 11.35
N TYR A 663 -20.39 -30.00 11.77
CA TYR A 663 -19.26 -30.39 10.92
C TYR A 663 -19.03 -31.90 10.97
N SER A 664 -19.31 -32.57 9.85
CA SER A 664 -18.87 -33.93 9.54
C SER A 664 -18.08 -33.86 8.24
N ASP A 665 -16.81 -34.27 8.26
CA ASP A 665 -15.96 -34.41 7.06
C ASP A 665 -16.48 -35.48 6.08
N THR A 666 -17.45 -36.28 6.51
CA THR A 666 -18.11 -37.29 5.68
C THR A 666 -19.54 -36.84 5.32
N PRO A 667 -19.92 -36.84 4.02
CA PRO A 667 -21.29 -36.57 3.60
C PRO A 667 -22.17 -37.78 3.92
N SER A 668 -22.59 -37.91 5.17
CA SER A 668 -23.48 -39.00 5.61
C SER A 668 -24.92 -38.50 5.75
N GLY A 669 -25.71 -38.67 4.68
CA GLY A 669 -27.15 -38.92 4.71
C GLY A 669 -28.10 -37.89 5.37
N PRO A 670 -29.41 -37.98 5.12
CA PRO A 670 -30.41 -37.05 5.63
C PRO A 670 -30.78 -37.44 7.05
N THR A 671 -29.94 -37.13 8.04
CA THR A 671 -30.32 -37.33 9.44
C THR A 671 -29.76 -36.26 10.36
N VAL A 672 -29.86 -34.99 9.98
CA VAL A 672 -29.98 -33.87 10.93
C VAL A 672 -30.66 -32.69 10.23
N GLY A 673 -31.57 -31.96 10.88
CA GLY A 673 -32.45 -30.94 10.27
C GLY A 673 -31.79 -29.67 9.71
N TYR A 674 -30.54 -29.71 9.25
CA TYR A 674 -29.82 -28.60 8.60
C TYR A 674 -29.07 -29.11 7.37
N THR A 675 -28.68 -28.21 6.46
CA THR A 675 -27.79 -28.53 5.33
C THR A 675 -26.55 -27.66 5.38
N TYR A 676 -25.39 -28.27 5.20
CA TYR A 676 -24.12 -27.57 5.07
C TYR A 676 -23.55 -27.77 3.67
N THR A 677 -23.15 -26.67 3.03
CA THR A 677 -22.42 -26.67 1.77
C THR A 677 -21.07 -26.02 2.03
N ALA A 678 -19.97 -26.72 1.75
CA ALA A 678 -18.63 -26.15 1.83
C ALA A 678 -18.40 -25.13 0.72
N GLY A 679 -17.55 -24.13 0.97
CA GLY A 679 -17.07 -23.26 -0.10
C GLY A 679 -16.13 -24.01 -1.04
N ALA A 680 -16.11 -23.62 -2.30
CA ALA A 680 -15.24 -24.14 -3.34
C ALA A 680 -14.41 -23.01 -3.94
N ASP A 681 -13.14 -23.29 -4.26
CA ASP A 681 -12.25 -22.34 -4.93
C ASP A 681 -12.65 -22.18 -6.39
N VAL A 682 -12.33 -21.01 -6.98
CA VAL A 682 -12.49 -20.80 -8.42
C VAL A 682 -11.59 -21.76 -9.19
N GLU A 683 -12.11 -22.39 -10.23
CA GLU A 683 -11.31 -23.14 -11.20
C GLU A 683 -11.49 -22.53 -12.58
N GLY A 684 -10.42 -22.52 -13.36
CA GLY A 684 -10.44 -21.91 -14.68
C GLY A 684 -9.10 -22.01 -15.41
N LEU A 685 -9.07 -21.39 -16.58
CA LEU A 685 -7.91 -21.30 -17.46
C LEU A 685 -7.51 -19.84 -17.67
N ILE A 686 -6.19 -19.62 -17.80
CA ILE A 686 -5.61 -18.33 -18.16
C ILE A 686 -4.70 -18.54 -19.36
N GLY A 687 -5.12 -18.00 -20.51
CA GLY A 687 -4.40 -18.17 -21.78
C GLY A 687 -4.47 -19.60 -22.33
N GLY A 688 -5.53 -20.35 -22.02
CA GLY A 688 -5.70 -21.74 -22.42
C GLY A 688 -5.01 -22.77 -21.52
N GLU A 689 -4.29 -22.32 -20.48
CA GLU A 689 -3.61 -23.19 -19.50
C GLU A 689 -4.37 -23.24 -18.18
N LYS A 690 -4.43 -24.41 -17.53
CA LYS A 690 -5.13 -24.59 -16.25
C LYS A 690 -4.46 -23.75 -15.15
N ALA A 691 -5.20 -22.81 -14.58
CA ALA A 691 -4.71 -21.92 -13.54
C ALA A 691 -4.97 -22.49 -12.13
N LYS A 692 -4.24 -21.97 -11.13
CA LYS A 692 -4.39 -22.33 -9.71
C LYS A 692 -5.44 -21.45 -9.05
N GLY A 693 -6.48 -22.07 -8.54
CA GLY A 693 -7.56 -21.42 -7.78
C GLY A 693 -7.30 -21.34 -6.29
N THR A 694 -7.63 -20.21 -5.66
CA THR A 694 -7.73 -20.09 -4.19
C THR A 694 -8.74 -19.01 -3.85
N GLY A 695 -9.86 -19.38 -3.22
CA GLY A 695 -11.01 -18.49 -3.07
C GLY A 695 -11.50 -17.99 -4.42
N GLN A 696 -11.59 -16.67 -4.58
CA GLN A 696 -11.87 -16.02 -5.86
C GLN A 696 -10.62 -15.72 -6.68
N SER A 697 -9.42 -16.02 -6.17
CA SER A 697 -8.18 -15.76 -6.88
C SER A 697 -7.85 -16.88 -7.87
N LEU A 698 -7.54 -16.50 -9.10
CA LEU A 698 -7.05 -17.39 -10.14
C LEU A 698 -5.64 -16.96 -10.53
N THR A 699 -4.67 -17.86 -10.40
CA THR A 699 -3.24 -17.58 -10.66
C THR A 699 -2.71 -18.43 -11.81
N GLY A 700 -2.19 -17.76 -12.84
CA GLY A 700 -1.73 -18.36 -14.08
C GLY A 700 -0.45 -19.18 -13.94
N THR A 701 -0.22 -20.04 -14.94
CA THR A 701 0.93 -20.94 -15.06
C THR A 701 1.51 -20.86 -16.48
N GLY A 702 2.76 -21.30 -16.67
CA GLY A 702 3.40 -21.25 -17.99
C GLY A 702 3.66 -19.81 -18.45
N ALA A 703 3.13 -19.41 -19.61
CA ALA A 703 3.32 -18.03 -20.10
C ALA A 703 2.69 -16.98 -19.17
N SER A 704 1.59 -17.32 -18.50
CA SER A 704 0.92 -16.46 -17.51
C SER A 704 1.42 -16.68 -16.08
N GLU A 705 2.59 -17.31 -15.87
CA GLU A 705 3.07 -17.66 -14.54
C GLU A 705 3.17 -16.46 -13.59
N GLY A 706 2.42 -16.53 -12.50
CA GLY A 706 2.35 -15.46 -11.49
C GLY A 706 1.43 -14.28 -11.85
N LEU A 707 0.68 -14.37 -12.96
CA LEU A 707 -0.48 -13.51 -13.21
C LEU A 707 -1.59 -13.92 -12.25
N SER A 708 -1.95 -13.07 -11.31
CA SER A 708 -3.03 -13.32 -10.35
C SER A 708 -4.20 -12.36 -10.61
N LEU A 709 -5.40 -12.93 -10.63
CA LEU A 709 -6.65 -12.26 -10.92
C LEU A 709 -7.67 -12.58 -9.83
N ILE A 710 -8.56 -11.65 -9.51
CA ILE A 710 -9.78 -11.92 -8.74
C ILE A 710 -10.94 -12.10 -9.72
N VAL A 711 -11.68 -13.18 -9.53
CA VAL A 711 -12.79 -13.60 -10.38
C VAL A 711 -14.09 -13.59 -9.57
N THR A 712 -15.04 -12.74 -9.95
CA THR A 712 -16.37 -12.61 -9.31
C THR A 712 -17.49 -13.27 -10.13
N ALA A 713 -17.12 -14.24 -10.97
CA ALA A 713 -18.05 -15.06 -11.74
C ALA A 713 -18.99 -15.87 -10.85
N SER A 714 -20.27 -15.91 -11.20
CA SER A 714 -21.30 -16.72 -10.53
C SER A 714 -21.68 -17.99 -11.30
N THR A 715 -21.19 -18.14 -12.53
CA THR A 715 -21.42 -19.27 -13.42
C THR A 715 -20.13 -19.67 -14.13
N ALA A 716 -20.09 -20.87 -14.71
CA ALA A 716 -19.00 -21.24 -15.62
C ALA A 716 -19.18 -20.54 -16.98
N GLY A 717 -18.08 -20.22 -17.67
CA GLY A 717 -18.10 -19.58 -18.98
C GLY A 717 -16.84 -18.79 -19.33
N ASP A 718 -16.89 -18.11 -20.48
CA ASP A 718 -15.86 -17.16 -20.93
C ASP A 718 -16.07 -15.79 -20.29
N TYR A 719 -15.01 -15.25 -19.69
CA TYR A 719 -15.00 -13.95 -19.01
C TYR A 719 -14.05 -12.94 -19.68
N GLY A 720 -13.73 -13.16 -20.96
CA GLY A 720 -12.95 -12.25 -21.79
C GLY A 720 -11.45 -12.47 -21.65
N SER A 721 -10.67 -11.39 -21.57
CA SER A 721 -9.22 -11.48 -21.53
C SER A 721 -8.57 -10.44 -20.63
N VAL A 722 -7.35 -10.73 -20.18
CA VAL A 722 -6.48 -9.79 -19.48
C VAL A 722 -5.26 -9.49 -20.35
N SER A 723 -5.10 -8.23 -20.71
CA SER A 723 -3.90 -7.71 -21.37
C SER A 723 -2.87 -7.34 -20.30
N PHE A 724 -1.82 -8.13 -20.19
CA PHE A 724 -0.74 -7.92 -19.23
C PHE A 724 0.46 -7.23 -19.90
N ASN A 725 0.99 -6.19 -19.25
CA ASN A 725 2.24 -5.54 -19.62
C ASN A 725 3.11 -5.30 -18.38
N ARG A 726 4.43 -5.36 -18.56
CA ARG A 726 5.41 -5.09 -17.50
C ARG A 726 5.81 -3.59 -17.42
N GLY A 727 5.44 -2.79 -18.41
CA GLY A 727 5.75 -1.36 -18.47
C GLY A 727 7.19 -1.06 -18.91
N VAL A 728 7.44 0.18 -19.33
CA VAL A 728 8.72 0.62 -19.91
C VAL A 728 9.85 0.58 -18.86
N ALA A 729 9.57 0.93 -17.60
CA ALA A 729 10.62 0.98 -16.57
C ALA A 729 11.20 -0.41 -16.28
N PHE A 730 10.33 -1.41 -16.22
CA PHE A 730 10.74 -2.80 -16.06
C PHE A 730 11.53 -3.32 -17.27
N ALA A 731 11.02 -3.06 -18.49
CA ALA A 731 11.66 -3.53 -19.71
C ALA A 731 13.08 -2.94 -19.85
N LEU A 732 13.26 -1.67 -19.50
CA LEU A 732 14.57 -1.02 -19.45
C LEU A 732 15.45 -1.59 -18.34
N ASP A 733 14.93 -1.79 -17.12
CA ASP A 733 15.71 -2.36 -16.01
C ASP A 733 16.24 -3.75 -16.35
N LYS A 734 15.40 -4.62 -16.94
CA LYS A 734 15.82 -5.96 -17.40
C LYS A 734 16.86 -5.90 -18.52
N LEU A 735 16.69 -4.98 -19.47
CA LEU A 735 17.67 -4.76 -20.54
C LEU A 735 19.03 -4.34 -19.95
N LEU A 736 19.02 -3.40 -19.02
CA LEU A 736 20.22 -2.88 -18.35
C LEU A 736 20.88 -3.95 -17.48
N ASP A 737 20.11 -4.76 -16.76
CA ASP A 737 20.62 -5.88 -15.97
C ASP A 737 21.46 -6.81 -16.85
N GLY A 738 20.94 -7.19 -18.02
CA GLY A 738 21.68 -7.99 -19.01
C GLY A 738 22.96 -7.31 -19.54
N MET A 739 22.97 -5.99 -19.65
CA MET A 739 24.13 -5.22 -20.14
C MET A 739 25.23 -5.02 -19.09
N VAL A 740 24.84 -4.78 -17.84
CA VAL A 740 25.72 -4.40 -16.72
C VAL A 740 26.18 -5.61 -15.90
N LYS A 741 25.50 -6.76 -16.02
CA LYS A 741 25.81 -8.00 -15.29
C LYS A 741 27.30 -8.30 -15.27
N ASP A 742 27.82 -8.52 -14.07
CA ASP A 742 29.24 -8.77 -13.89
C ASP A 742 29.69 -10.02 -14.67
N ARG A 743 30.82 -9.90 -15.38
CA ARG A 743 31.48 -10.93 -16.19
C ARG A 743 30.73 -11.43 -17.43
N THR A 744 29.39 -11.43 -17.44
CA THR A 744 28.60 -11.93 -18.57
C THR A 744 27.97 -10.83 -19.43
N GLY A 745 27.81 -9.63 -18.87
CA GLY A 745 27.21 -8.49 -19.55
C GLY A 745 28.06 -7.99 -20.72
N LEU A 746 27.41 -7.30 -21.67
CA LEU A 746 28.07 -6.79 -22.88
C LEU A 746 29.26 -5.89 -22.55
N VAL A 747 29.12 -4.99 -21.58
CA VAL A 747 30.18 -4.04 -21.18
C VAL A 747 31.34 -4.78 -20.50
N ALA A 748 31.05 -5.77 -19.67
CA ALA A 748 32.06 -6.60 -19.00
C ALA A 748 32.91 -7.36 -20.04
N LYS A 749 32.26 -8.01 -21.02
CA LYS A 749 32.97 -8.75 -22.08
C LYS A 749 33.89 -7.87 -22.91
N GLN A 750 33.47 -6.65 -23.27
CA GLN A 750 34.32 -5.72 -23.99
C GLN A 750 35.50 -5.23 -23.13
N THR A 751 35.26 -4.94 -21.85
CA THR A 751 36.30 -4.54 -20.90
C THR A 751 37.35 -5.63 -20.74
N ASP A 752 36.94 -6.89 -20.59
CA ASP A 752 37.83 -8.05 -20.49
C ASP A 752 38.66 -8.23 -21.76
N GLY A 753 38.06 -8.05 -22.94
CA GLY A 753 38.77 -8.09 -24.22
C GLY A 753 39.84 -7.00 -24.36
N VAL A 754 39.54 -5.77 -23.92
CA VAL A 754 40.52 -4.67 -23.92
C VAL A 754 41.63 -4.93 -22.89
N ASN A 755 41.31 -5.42 -21.69
CA ASN A 755 42.30 -5.81 -20.68
C ASN A 755 43.27 -6.89 -21.19
N ALA A 756 42.75 -7.91 -21.87
CA ALA A 756 43.59 -8.94 -22.50
C ALA A 756 44.53 -8.34 -23.55
N SER A 757 44.04 -7.37 -24.34
CA SER A 757 44.85 -6.67 -25.33
C SER A 757 45.97 -5.83 -24.68
N ILE A 758 45.71 -5.20 -23.54
CA ILE A 758 46.72 -4.48 -22.75
C ILE A 758 47.78 -5.43 -22.21
N ALA A 759 47.37 -6.58 -21.66
CA ALA A 759 48.32 -7.60 -21.18
C ALA A 759 49.26 -8.08 -22.30
N GLN A 760 48.72 -8.36 -23.49
CA GLN A 760 49.51 -8.73 -24.66
C GLN A 760 50.47 -7.63 -25.12
N LEU A 761 50.04 -6.36 -25.09
CA LEU A 761 50.91 -5.22 -25.39
C LEU A 761 52.03 -5.07 -24.35
N GLY A 762 51.71 -5.26 -23.06
CA GLY A 762 52.69 -5.24 -21.97
C GLY A 762 53.78 -6.30 -22.15
N GLU A 763 53.40 -7.53 -22.51
CA GLU A 763 54.38 -8.57 -22.84
C GLU A 763 55.24 -8.20 -24.05
N LYS A 764 54.63 -7.66 -25.11
CA LYS A 764 55.36 -7.23 -26.31
C LYS A 764 56.35 -6.11 -25.98
N ARG A 765 55.97 -5.19 -25.11
CA ARG A 765 56.83 -4.11 -24.59
C ARG A 765 58.04 -4.66 -23.84
N VAL A 766 57.84 -5.63 -22.95
CA VAL A 766 58.94 -6.29 -22.21
C VAL A 766 59.89 -6.99 -23.18
N ARG A 767 59.36 -7.71 -24.18
CA ARG A 767 60.18 -8.36 -25.21
C ARG A 767 60.98 -7.35 -26.04
N MET A 768 60.36 -6.26 -26.48
CA MET A 768 61.04 -5.21 -27.24
C MET A 768 62.10 -4.48 -26.41
N ASN A 769 61.83 -4.15 -25.15
CA ASN A 769 62.83 -3.54 -24.26
C ASN A 769 64.08 -4.42 -24.12
N ARG A 770 63.90 -5.74 -23.95
CA ARG A 770 65.04 -6.67 -23.90
C ARG A 770 65.83 -6.68 -25.22
N GLN A 771 65.15 -6.58 -26.37
CA GLN A 771 65.82 -6.46 -27.66
C GLN A 771 66.59 -5.14 -27.78
N TYR A 772 66.02 -4.02 -27.32
CA TYR A 772 66.69 -2.72 -27.31
C TYR A 772 67.95 -2.73 -26.46
N ASP A 773 67.90 -3.28 -25.25
CA ASP A 773 69.07 -3.37 -24.37
C ASP A 773 70.19 -4.21 -25.01
N ALA A 774 69.83 -5.29 -25.71
CA ALA A 774 70.78 -6.13 -26.45
C ALA A 774 71.38 -5.41 -27.67
N THR A 775 70.57 -4.68 -28.44
CA THR A 775 71.01 -3.89 -29.59
C THR A 775 71.90 -2.73 -29.16
N GLU A 776 71.59 -2.04 -28.06
CA GLU A 776 72.44 -1.00 -27.49
C GLU A 776 73.81 -1.55 -27.09
N ALA A 777 73.84 -2.69 -26.40
CA ALA A 777 75.07 -3.37 -26.04
C ALA A 777 75.91 -3.76 -27.27
N LEU A 778 75.25 -4.22 -28.35
CA LEU A 778 75.90 -4.54 -29.62
C LEU A 778 76.49 -3.30 -30.29
N TYR A 779 75.73 -2.22 -30.40
CA TYR A 779 76.21 -0.96 -30.98
C TYR A 779 77.37 -0.40 -30.17
N ARG A 780 77.27 -0.35 -28.84
CA ARG A 780 78.38 0.07 -27.98
C ARG A 780 79.63 -0.77 -28.24
N LYS A 781 79.51 -2.09 -28.37
CA LYS A 781 80.63 -2.99 -28.69
C LYS A 781 81.24 -2.69 -30.08
N GLN A 782 80.40 -2.53 -31.11
CA GLN A 782 80.84 -2.26 -32.48
C GLN A 782 81.52 -0.88 -32.61
N PHE A 783 80.94 0.16 -32.02
CA PHE A 783 81.50 1.51 -32.02
C PHE A 783 82.79 1.60 -31.19
N THR A 784 82.90 0.85 -30.08
CA THR A 784 84.17 0.72 -29.33
C THR A 784 85.26 0.10 -30.21
N ALA A 785 84.95 -0.98 -30.92
CA ALA A 785 85.90 -1.66 -31.81
C ALA A 785 86.33 -0.76 -32.99
N MET A 786 85.39 0.02 -33.55
CA MET A 786 85.69 1.02 -34.57
C MET A 786 86.58 2.14 -34.02
N ASP A 787 86.33 2.65 -32.81
CA ASP A 787 87.15 3.70 -32.20
C ASP A 787 88.61 3.22 -32.01
N ILE A 788 88.78 1.98 -31.55
CA ILE A 788 90.10 1.33 -31.43
C ILE A 788 90.77 1.15 -32.80
N ALA A 789 90.03 0.69 -33.81
CA ALA A 789 90.57 0.51 -35.16
C ALA A 789 91.00 1.85 -35.77
N ILE A 790 90.21 2.91 -35.61
CA ILE A 790 90.52 4.26 -36.10
C ILE A 790 91.72 4.85 -35.35
N ALA A 791 91.79 4.69 -34.03
CA ALA A 791 92.95 5.10 -33.24
C ALA A 791 94.23 4.37 -33.68
N THR A 792 94.13 3.06 -33.95
CA THR A 792 95.26 2.27 -34.46
C THR A 792 95.68 2.73 -35.85
N MET A 793 94.74 2.96 -36.77
CA MET A 793 95.03 3.49 -38.10
C MET A 793 95.67 4.88 -38.05
N ARG A 794 95.24 5.75 -37.14
CA ARG A 794 95.87 7.07 -36.93
C ARG A 794 97.27 6.96 -36.37
N ASN A 795 97.50 6.06 -35.41
CA ASN A 795 98.84 5.78 -34.91
C ASN A 795 99.74 5.23 -36.03
N THR A 796 99.26 4.29 -36.84
CA THR A 796 100.00 3.77 -38.01
C THR A 796 100.26 4.87 -39.03
N SER A 797 99.27 5.72 -39.33
CA SER A 797 99.44 6.86 -40.25
C SER A 797 100.44 7.88 -39.71
N SER A 798 100.41 8.20 -38.42
CA SER A 798 101.39 9.08 -37.77
C SER A 798 102.80 8.47 -37.82
N ASN A 799 102.93 7.18 -37.53
CA ASN A 799 104.20 6.45 -37.63
C ASN A 799 104.73 6.41 -39.06
N LEU A 800 103.87 6.12 -40.05
CA LEU A 800 104.24 6.15 -41.47
C LEU A 800 104.62 7.56 -41.92
N THR A 801 103.91 8.60 -41.47
CA THR A 801 104.23 10.00 -41.77
C THR A 801 105.56 10.41 -41.15
N ALA A 802 105.85 9.98 -39.92
CA ALA A 802 107.13 10.21 -39.26
C ALA A 802 108.28 9.46 -39.94
N GLN A 803 108.05 8.23 -40.41
CA GLN A 803 109.01 7.49 -41.23
C GLN A 803 109.24 8.15 -42.59
N LEU A 804 108.18 8.66 -43.23
CA LEU A 804 108.26 9.35 -44.52
C LEU A 804 109.01 10.70 -44.39
N ALA A 805 108.84 11.42 -43.29
CA ALA A 805 109.57 12.64 -42.98
C ALA A 805 111.06 12.41 -42.66
N ASN A 806 111.43 11.19 -42.26
CA ASN A 806 112.80 10.76 -41.96
C ASN A 806 113.50 10.07 -43.13
N LEU A 807 112.89 10.01 -44.32
CA LEU A 807 113.59 9.57 -45.52
C LEU A 807 114.59 10.64 -45.97
N PRO A 808 115.86 10.29 -46.25
CA PRO A 808 116.83 11.23 -46.80
C PRO A 808 116.39 11.70 -48.20
N LYS A 809 116.55 13.00 -48.48
CA LYS A 809 116.28 13.60 -49.79
C LYS A 809 117.22 13.09 -50.87
#